data_AF-A0A2D5AG86-F1
#
_entry.id   AF-A0A2D5AG86-F1
#
_cell.length_a   1.000
_cell.length_b   1.000
_cell.length_c   1.000
_cell.angle_alpha   90.00
_cell.angle_beta   90.00
_cell.angle_gamma   90.00
#
_symmetry.space_group_name_H-M   'P 1'
#
loop_
_entity.id
_entity.type
_entity.pdbx_description
1 polymer ?
#
loop_
_entity_poly.entity_id
_entity_poly.type
_entity_poly.pdbx_seq_one_letter_code
_entity_poly.pdbx_strand_id
1 'polypeptide(L)'
;MKINSLKIFVLIASMGMSSAWAQCEADATVYLTDFLFTPNEFTISVGETVAFVNAEGTHNVDGTAEDNPVSFFLEETVGNIDGVCMGSVTFDVPGVYTFTSSIGVQPELGMTGTIIVDAETLCDVMLSFWGSGENQDMDAYASAYAFQSYFGCSFFGQSGGFPGSNVSLEGLDEYTLFLPHGPAIEGLQELMNLNSFDLLYFTEGMVAGLSYHIVPGVYLAEDLQDGALLPTVEGQNIAVSVDGEGTVMLNGATILHEDIEAFNGVIHVIDEVLVPSGYPGATTWDVIVQSPEHTVLEEALLAENLDQALRGQPILNDNEPAEGPFTVFAPTDDAFFALAEANGFESVDALLSSQFIDDILHAHIVPGVYESVDLFNGMNLSSYNNSGTVNITVDDDGIQANTAPVIGADMLAYNGVVHSLGEVMPFDFPAPEGTCGAWTITMTCGNGGPSGWDGASLHVLVDGNEVASETMLNIGSESFFIPVDIGDRIDVVYNEDGWGQYHDYSIADSDGNVVFSSDDSGAPGDDPCSVYGLEPCEDMSSCGLMEVTFFDGDGYGWYAGGMAFYSDEGLESQIFFNPDFDGDGYFDYDGFSSRTAMVNVWEGEVDFVVIMPVAYADQCGYQVKNPDGDLVVEDNVLGQLPGNALNVVVCEPKTSATTNLGTERAPLLLHPNPTAASFRLQGFQGQESWEVQLIGLDGKRILERSGVGAEPVSVEGLPSGLYHVIVQFGEGEAQGFRLVKE
;
A
#
# COMPACT_ATOMS: atom_id res chain seq x y z
N MET A 1 25.47 -2.74 -44.58
CA MET A 1 26.49 -1.81 -45.12
C MET A 1 27.79 -2.12 -44.38
N LYS A 2 28.78 -2.76 -45.03
CA LYS A 2 29.99 -3.32 -44.39
C LYS A 2 30.89 -2.21 -43.81
N ILE A 3 31.24 -2.29 -42.52
CA ILE A 3 32.37 -1.56 -41.93
C ILE A 3 33.29 -2.56 -41.21
N ASN A 4 34.50 -2.68 -41.73
CA ASN A 4 35.60 -3.51 -41.25
C ASN A 4 36.15 -2.99 -39.92
N SER A 5 36.33 -3.88 -38.94
CA SER A 5 37.24 -3.67 -37.81
C SER A 5 38.65 -4.14 -38.16
N LEU A 6 39.57 -3.17 -38.13
CA LEU A 6 40.96 -3.23 -38.55
C LEU A 6 41.83 -3.91 -37.49
N LYS A 7 42.25 -5.17 -37.70
CA LYS A 7 43.36 -5.78 -36.94
C LYS A 7 44.67 -5.64 -37.73
N ILE A 8 45.65 -4.98 -37.10
CA ILE A 8 46.98 -4.66 -37.62
C ILE A 8 47.79 -5.96 -37.77
N PHE A 9 48.14 -6.33 -39.01
CA PHE A 9 49.16 -7.34 -39.32
C PHE A 9 50.43 -6.67 -39.81
N VAL A 10 51.55 -6.98 -39.16
CA VAL A 10 52.90 -6.54 -39.55
C VAL A 10 53.31 -7.28 -40.82
N LEU A 11 53.45 -6.54 -41.91
CA LEU A 11 53.91 -7.03 -43.21
C LEU A 11 55.45 -7.10 -43.23
N ILE A 12 56.03 -8.29 -43.25
CA ILE A 12 57.43 -8.50 -43.68
C ILE A 12 57.39 -9.11 -45.08
N ALA A 13 57.68 -8.28 -46.08
CA ALA A 13 57.85 -8.70 -47.46
C ALA A 13 59.30 -9.17 -47.69
N SER A 14 59.48 -10.40 -48.16
CA SER A 14 60.60 -10.77 -49.01
C SER A 14 60.11 -11.67 -50.15
N MET A 15 60.27 -11.16 -51.38
CA MET A 15 59.93 -11.86 -52.62
C MET A 15 60.92 -12.99 -52.90
N GLY A 16 60.38 -14.17 -53.18
CA GLY A 16 61.03 -15.26 -53.92
C GLY A 16 59.95 -16.13 -54.55
N MET A 17 59.68 -15.96 -55.84
CA MET A 17 58.75 -16.82 -56.58
C MET A 17 59.44 -18.15 -56.92
N SER A 18 58.89 -19.26 -56.41
CA SER A 18 58.92 -20.56 -57.07
C SER A 18 57.58 -21.26 -56.84
N SER A 19 56.87 -21.52 -57.93
CA SER A 19 55.57 -22.18 -58.00
C SER A 19 55.64 -23.66 -57.61
N ALA A 20 54.86 -24.09 -56.61
CA ALA A 20 54.59 -25.51 -56.32
C ALA A 20 53.42 -25.69 -55.30
N TRP A 21 52.24 -26.05 -55.82
CA TRP A 21 51.07 -26.76 -55.21
C TRP A 21 50.18 -26.02 -54.19
N ALA A 22 48.87 -26.04 -54.49
CA ALA A 22 47.79 -25.84 -53.53
C ALA A 22 47.94 -26.87 -52.40
N GLN A 23 48.39 -26.43 -51.23
CA GLN A 23 48.29 -27.19 -50.00
C GLN A 23 47.04 -26.69 -49.29
N CYS A 24 46.12 -27.62 -49.03
CA CYS A 24 44.72 -27.44 -48.66
C CYS A 24 44.35 -26.08 -48.08
N GLU A 25 43.54 -25.34 -48.85
CA GLU A 25 42.89 -24.13 -48.34
C GLU A 25 41.91 -24.54 -47.23
N ALA A 26 42.11 -23.94 -46.07
CA ALA A 26 41.24 -24.08 -44.91
C ALA A 26 41.38 -22.83 -44.03
N ASP A 27 40.42 -22.63 -43.13
CA ASP A 27 40.37 -21.47 -42.22
C ASP A 27 41.45 -21.58 -41.13
N ALA A 28 41.74 -22.81 -40.67
CA ALA A 28 42.83 -23.13 -39.78
C ALA A 28 43.74 -24.23 -40.35
N THR A 29 44.97 -24.33 -39.84
CA THR A 29 45.92 -25.36 -40.26
C THR A 29 46.63 -25.98 -39.06
N VAL A 30 46.64 -27.31 -39.01
CA VAL A 30 47.39 -28.11 -38.05
C VAL A 30 48.58 -28.75 -38.76
N TYR A 31 49.79 -28.45 -38.27
CA TYR A 31 51.02 -29.05 -38.75
C TYR A 31 51.38 -30.28 -37.92
N LEU A 32 51.74 -31.36 -38.60
CA LEU A 32 52.21 -32.61 -38.00
C LEU A 32 53.72 -32.71 -38.19
N THR A 33 54.45 -32.80 -37.08
CA THR A 33 55.91 -32.97 -37.07
C THR A 33 56.33 -33.90 -35.94
N ASP A 34 57.21 -34.86 -36.24
CA ASP A 34 57.78 -35.84 -35.31
C ASP A 34 56.75 -36.64 -34.49
N PHE A 35 56.22 -36.06 -33.40
CA PHE A 35 55.25 -36.66 -32.48
C PHE A 35 54.24 -35.62 -31.95
N LEU A 36 54.02 -34.52 -32.69
CA LEU A 36 53.25 -33.37 -32.23
C LEU A 36 52.30 -32.83 -33.30
N PHE A 37 51.12 -32.41 -32.87
CA PHE A 37 50.22 -31.52 -33.61
C PHE A 37 50.48 -30.07 -33.23
N THR A 38 50.61 -29.15 -34.19
CA THR A 38 50.83 -27.73 -33.94
C THR A 38 49.84 -26.87 -34.74
N PRO A 39 48.93 -26.12 -34.08
CA PRO A 39 48.62 -26.19 -32.64
C PRO A 39 48.03 -27.55 -32.25
N ASN A 40 48.18 -27.94 -30.99
CA ASN A 40 47.54 -29.13 -30.41
C ASN A 40 46.22 -28.81 -29.70
N GLU A 41 45.91 -27.53 -29.47
CA GLU A 41 44.63 -27.09 -28.93
C GLU A 41 44.31 -25.70 -29.49
N PHE A 42 43.09 -25.54 -30.02
CA PHE A 42 42.61 -24.26 -30.55
C PHE A 42 41.08 -24.29 -30.71
N THR A 43 40.50 -23.09 -30.81
CA THR A 43 39.06 -22.89 -31.01
C THR A 43 38.79 -22.40 -32.43
N ILE A 44 37.74 -22.91 -33.04
CA ILE A 44 37.21 -22.48 -34.35
C ILE A 44 35.70 -22.24 -34.24
N SER A 45 35.14 -21.51 -35.19
CA SER A 45 33.68 -21.32 -35.29
C SER A 45 33.04 -22.48 -36.06
N VAL A 46 31.75 -22.73 -35.83
CA VAL A 46 30.97 -23.67 -36.64
C VAL A 46 31.09 -23.36 -38.14
N GLY A 47 31.30 -24.40 -38.94
CA GLY A 47 31.45 -24.31 -40.39
C GLY A 47 32.87 -23.98 -40.88
N GLU A 48 33.79 -23.65 -39.97
CA GLU A 48 35.19 -23.47 -40.32
C GLU A 48 35.87 -24.80 -40.67
N THR A 49 36.87 -24.70 -41.54
CA THR A 49 37.63 -25.83 -42.06
C THR A 49 39.02 -25.89 -41.45
N VAL A 50 39.51 -27.10 -41.14
CA VAL A 50 40.88 -27.34 -40.65
C VAL A 50 41.64 -28.20 -41.63
N ALA A 51 42.75 -27.67 -42.16
CA ALA A 51 43.70 -28.42 -42.96
C ALA A 51 44.73 -29.12 -42.07
N PHE A 52 45.03 -30.37 -42.37
CA PHE A 52 46.11 -31.13 -41.72
C PHE A 52 47.28 -31.29 -42.68
N VAL A 53 48.45 -30.78 -42.29
CA VAL A 53 49.65 -30.74 -43.14
C VAL A 53 50.80 -31.48 -42.46
N ASN A 54 51.24 -32.58 -43.07
CA ASN A 54 52.37 -33.35 -42.56
C ASN A 54 53.70 -32.78 -43.07
N ALA A 55 54.50 -32.20 -42.18
CA ALA A 55 55.78 -31.58 -42.51
C ALA A 55 57.00 -32.47 -42.20
N GLU A 56 56.84 -33.52 -41.38
CA GLU A 56 57.92 -34.45 -41.04
C GLU A 56 57.34 -35.78 -40.54
N GLY A 57 57.95 -36.90 -40.91
CA GLY A 57 57.54 -38.22 -40.40
C GLY A 57 56.39 -38.87 -41.17
N THR A 58 55.73 -39.85 -40.56
CA THR A 58 54.60 -40.60 -41.14
C THR A 58 53.46 -40.59 -40.14
N HIS A 59 52.35 -39.97 -40.53
CA HIS A 59 51.26 -39.62 -39.64
C HIS A 59 49.90 -39.86 -40.30
N ASN A 60 48.90 -40.20 -39.48
CA ASN A 60 47.48 -40.14 -39.80
C ASN A 60 46.79 -39.17 -38.81
N VAL A 61 45.52 -38.86 -39.06
CA VAL A 61 44.69 -38.10 -38.11
C VAL A 61 43.46 -38.91 -37.80
N ASP A 62 43.33 -39.37 -36.57
CA ASP A 62 42.24 -40.19 -36.08
C ASP A 62 41.38 -39.42 -35.08
N GLY A 63 40.23 -38.94 -35.55
CA GLY A 63 39.18 -38.29 -34.76
C GLY A 63 37.97 -39.20 -34.56
N THR A 64 38.15 -40.51 -34.44
CA THR A 64 37.06 -41.49 -34.28
C THR A 64 36.73 -41.82 -32.82
N ALA A 65 37.20 -40.99 -31.87
CA ALA A 65 36.83 -41.12 -30.46
C ALA A 65 35.31 -41.05 -30.28
N GLU A 66 34.76 -41.90 -29.40
CA GLU A 66 33.31 -42.02 -29.17
C GLU A 66 32.68 -40.71 -28.62
N ASP A 67 33.49 -39.91 -27.93
CA ASP A 67 33.07 -38.63 -27.35
C ASP A 67 33.08 -37.47 -28.36
N ASN A 68 33.59 -37.66 -29.59
CA ASN A 68 33.58 -36.61 -30.60
C ASN A 68 32.17 -36.39 -31.16
N PRO A 69 31.73 -35.13 -31.36
CA PRO A 69 30.40 -34.85 -31.92
C PRO A 69 30.18 -35.50 -33.30
N VAL A 70 31.22 -35.48 -34.15
CA VAL A 70 31.25 -36.18 -35.45
C VAL A 70 32.62 -36.82 -35.65
N SER A 71 32.64 -38.10 -36.03
CA SER A 71 33.89 -38.81 -36.30
C SER A 71 34.52 -38.38 -37.63
N PHE A 72 35.84 -38.24 -37.65
CA PHE A 72 36.61 -37.99 -38.87
C PHE A 72 37.93 -38.77 -38.87
N PHE A 73 38.46 -39.07 -40.06
CA PHE A 73 39.72 -39.81 -40.20
C PHE A 73 40.44 -39.38 -41.48
N LEU A 74 41.74 -39.09 -41.38
CA LEU A 74 42.63 -38.86 -42.51
C LEU A 74 43.69 -39.94 -42.56
N GLU A 75 43.82 -40.56 -43.73
CA GLU A 75 44.73 -41.69 -43.98
C GLU A 75 46.20 -41.33 -43.78
N GLU A 76 47.01 -42.37 -43.55
CA GLU A 76 48.46 -42.25 -43.36
C GLU A 76 49.13 -41.55 -44.55
N THR A 77 49.93 -40.52 -44.23
CA THR A 77 50.69 -39.73 -45.20
C THR A 77 52.13 -39.57 -44.72
N VAL A 78 53.10 -39.61 -45.65
CA VAL A 78 54.51 -39.33 -45.37
C VAL A 78 54.79 -37.85 -45.66
N GLY A 79 55.24 -37.12 -44.64
CA GLY A 79 55.56 -35.70 -44.72
C GLY A 79 56.91 -35.40 -45.35
N ASN A 80 57.11 -34.14 -45.75
CA ASN A 80 58.41 -33.62 -46.19
C ASN A 80 58.55 -32.15 -45.76
N ILE A 81 59.76 -31.59 -45.87
CA ILE A 81 60.09 -30.23 -45.40
C ILE A 81 59.25 -29.11 -46.04
N ASP A 82 58.60 -29.37 -47.18
CA ASP A 82 57.72 -28.44 -47.87
C ASP A 82 56.24 -28.62 -47.44
N GLY A 83 55.95 -29.52 -46.49
CA GLY A 83 54.60 -29.94 -46.11
C GLY A 83 53.97 -30.89 -47.11
N VAL A 84 53.12 -31.80 -46.65
CA VAL A 84 52.23 -32.60 -47.49
C VAL A 84 50.83 -32.48 -46.93
N CYS A 85 49.89 -31.92 -47.69
CA CYS A 85 48.52 -31.86 -47.22
C CYS A 85 47.91 -33.27 -47.15
N MET A 86 47.35 -33.59 -46.00
CA MET A 86 46.63 -34.84 -45.72
C MET A 86 45.13 -34.72 -46.06
N GLY A 87 44.58 -33.52 -45.96
CA GLY A 87 43.18 -33.19 -46.24
C GLY A 87 42.72 -31.99 -45.42
N SER A 88 41.52 -31.49 -45.70
CA SER A 88 40.80 -30.56 -44.84
C SER A 88 39.48 -31.18 -44.37
N VAL A 89 39.08 -30.82 -43.15
CA VAL A 89 37.83 -31.28 -42.53
C VAL A 89 37.02 -30.04 -42.15
N THR A 90 35.73 -30.02 -42.51
CA THR A 90 34.76 -29.00 -42.07
C THR A 90 34.12 -29.44 -40.76
N PHE A 91 34.00 -28.52 -39.81
CA PHE A 91 33.42 -28.80 -38.50
C PHE A 91 32.08 -28.08 -38.34
N ASP A 92 30.99 -28.75 -38.73
CA ASP A 92 29.63 -28.19 -38.75
C ASP A 92 28.82 -28.39 -37.45
N VAL A 93 29.35 -29.17 -36.50
CA VAL A 93 28.67 -29.45 -35.21
C VAL A 93 29.55 -28.93 -34.07
N PRO A 94 29.03 -28.08 -33.17
CA PRO A 94 29.79 -27.57 -32.05
C PRO A 94 30.17 -28.66 -31.06
N GLY A 95 31.21 -28.40 -30.27
CA GLY A 95 31.71 -29.30 -29.24
C GLY A 95 33.21 -29.53 -29.31
N VAL A 96 33.69 -30.43 -28.45
CA VAL A 96 35.11 -30.73 -28.31
C VAL A 96 35.47 -31.95 -29.14
N TYR A 97 36.30 -31.75 -30.18
CA TYR A 97 36.82 -32.81 -31.03
C TYR A 97 38.23 -33.15 -30.60
N THR A 98 38.42 -34.36 -30.10
CA THR A 98 39.73 -34.92 -29.81
C THR A 98 40.23 -35.74 -30.99
N PHE A 99 41.50 -35.60 -31.33
CA PHE A 99 42.11 -36.38 -32.40
C PHE A 99 43.52 -36.81 -32.02
N THR A 100 43.94 -37.95 -32.54
CA THR A 100 45.26 -38.51 -32.26
C THR A 100 45.91 -39.10 -33.50
N SER A 101 47.17 -39.50 -33.40
CA SER A 101 47.75 -40.43 -34.37
C SER A 101 47.49 -41.85 -33.89
N SER A 102 47.03 -42.73 -34.79
CA SER A 102 46.84 -44.16 -34.51
C SER A 102 48.04 -45.01 -34.96
N ILE A 103 49.18 -44.39 -35.26
CA ILE A 103 50.38 -45.06 -35.78
C ILE A 103 51.37 -45.36 -34.65
N GLY A 104 51.69 -46.64 -34.50
CA GLY A 104 52.83 -47.10 -33.69
C GLY A 104 52.73 -46.64 -32.23
N VAL A 105 53.79 -45.99 -31.73
CA VAL A 105 53.86 -45.45 -30.36
C VAL A 105 53.60 -43.93 -30.26
N GLN A 106 53.16 -43.31 -31.37
CA GLN A 106 52.92 -41.86 -31.45
C GLN A 106 51.83 -41.38 -30.46
N PRO A 107 50.69 -42.08 -30.27
CA PRO A 107 49.71 -41.65 -29.27
C PRO A 107 50.27 -41.72 -27.84
N GLU A 108 51.07 -42.73 -27.48
CA GLU A 108 51.71 -42.85 -26.17
C GLU A 108 52.78 -41.78 -25.92
N LEU A 109 53.30 -41.16 -26.99
CA LEU A 109 54.22 -40.04 -26.92
C LEU A 109 53.52 -38.67 -26.85
N GLY A 110 52.18 -38.65 -26.78
CA GLY A 110 51.39 -37.43 -26.59
C GLY A 110 51.00 -36.74 -27.89
N MET A 111 51.02 -37.45 -29.02
CA MET A 111 50.51 -36.94 -30.30
C MET A 111 48.97 -36.94 -30.29
N THR A 112 48.40 -36.01 -29.53
CA THR A 112 46.97 -35.77 -29.36
C THR A 112 46.69 -34.30 -29.54
N GLY A 113 45.56 -33.96 -30.14
CA GLY A 113 45.09 -32.61 -30.26
C GLY A 113 43.60 -32.48 -29.99
N THR A 114 43.18 -31.25 -29.77
CA THR A 114 41.81 -30.86 -29.46
C THR A 114 41.40 -29.68 -30.32
N ILE A 115 40.23 -29.76 -30.95
CA ILE A 115 39.57 -28.65 -31.63
C ILE A 115 38.31 -28.35 -30.83
N ILE A 116 38.17 -27.13 -30.33
CA ILE A 116 36.95 -26.66 -29.71
C ILE A 116 36.16 -25.94 -30.79
N VAL A 117 35.01 -26.49 -31.20
CA VAL A 117 34.13 -25.84 -32.16
C VAL A 117 33.09 -25.08 -31.35
N ASP A 118 33.24 -23.77 -31.33
CA ASP A 118 32.39 -22.85 -30.55
C ASP A 118 31.26 -22.32 -31.43
N ALA A 119 30.06 -22.24 -30.86
CA ALA A 119 28.86 -21.77 -31.54
C ALA A 119 28.21 -20.69 -30.69
N GLU A 120 27.79 -19.60 -31.33
CA GLU A 120 26.98 -18.58 -30.67
C GLU A 120 25.55 -19.09 -30.52
N THR A 121 25.21 -19.60 -29.33
CA THR A 121 23.88 -20.12 -29.01
C THR A 121 22.90 -19.01 -28.62
N LEU A 122 21.61 -19.32 -28.50
CA LEU A 122 20.59 -18.40 -27.98
C LEU A 122 21.01 -17.82 -26.61
N CYS A 123 21.68 -18.59 -25.76
CA CYS A 123 22.22 -18.10 -24.50
C CYS A 123 23.30 -17.04 -24.67
N ASP A 124 24.20 -17.22 -25.64
CA ASP A 124 25.26 -16.26 -25.96
C ASP A 124 24.67 -14.97 -26.54
N VAL A 125 23.72 -15.09 -27.47
CA VAL A 125 23.00 -13.94 -28.03
C VAL A 125 22.25 -13.19 -26.93
N MET A 126 21.62 -13.87 -25.96
CA MET A 126 20.96 -13.20 -24.84
C MET A 126 21.91 -12.36 -23.97
N LEU A 127 23.19 -12.75 -23.85
CA LEU A 127 24.20 -11.93 -23.15
C LEU A 127 24.50 -10.61 -23.86
N SER A 128 24.26 -10.53 -25.17
CA SER A 128 24.52 -9.32 -25.97
C SER A 128 23.51 -8.20 -25.74
N PHE A 129 22.39 -8.46 -25.05
CA PHE A 129 21.44 -7.43 -24.62
C PHE A 129 21.92 -6.64 -23.40
N TRP A 130 23.07 -7.01 -22.79
CA TRP A 130 23.61 -6.35 -21.61
C TRP A 130 24.90 -5.57 -21.88
N GLY A 131 25.11 -4.50 -21.09
CA GLY A 131 26.41 -3.82 -20.98
C GLY A 131 26.80 -3.06 -22.25
N SER A 132 27.72 -3.62 -23.03
CA SER A 132 28.17 -3.04 -24.32
C SER A 132 28.01 -4.03 -25.47
N GLY A 133 27.07 -4.97 -25.34
CA GLY A 133 26.77 -5.97 -26.36
C GLY A 133 26.08 -5.38 -27.59
N GLU A 134 26.01 -6.17 -28.66
CA GLU A 134 25.53 -5.71 -29.97
C GLU A 134 24.02 -5.41 -29.98
N ASN A 135 23.24 -6.06 -29.11
CA ASN A 135 21.78 -5.92 -29.03
C ASN A 135 21.30 -5.05 -27.85
N GLN A 136 22.21 -4.35 -27.16
CA GLN A 136 21.89 -3.54 -25.97
C GLN A 136 20.82 -2.45 -26.23
N ASP A 137 20.72 -1.94 -27.45
CA ASP A 137 19.80 -0.85 -27.81
C ASP A 137 18.36 -1.32 -28.07
N MET A 138 18.12 -2.64 -28.05
CA MET A 138 16.80 -3.26 -28.29
C MET A 138 15.98 -3.42 -27.00
N ASP A 139 16.53 -3.02 -25.85
CA ASP A 139 15.86 -2.96 -24.54
C ASP A 139 15.19 -4.28 -24.07
N ALA A 140 15.71 -5.44 -24.45
CA ALA A 140 15.16 -6.75 -24.06
C ALA A 140 15.94 -7.43 -22.92
N TYR A 141 16.77 -6.68 -22.16
CA TYR A 141 17.65 -7.23 -21.14
C TYR A 141 16.91 -7.98 -20.03
N ALA A 142 15.80 -7.44 -19.52
CA ALA A 142 15.03 -8.07 -18.44
C ALA A 142 14.49 -9.44 -18.86
N SER A 143 13.93 -9.51 -20.07
CA SER A 143 13.45 -10.76 -20.68
C SER A 143 14.60 -11.73 -20.91
N ALA A 144 15.70 -11.30 -21.54
CA ALA A 144 16.88 -12.13 -21.75
C ALA A 144 17.41 -12.72 -20.43
N TYR A 145 17.49 -11.91 -19.38
CA TYR A 145 17.89 -12.36 -18.05
C TYR A 145 16.92 -13.40 -17.46
N ALA A 146 15.60 -13.21 -17.62
CA ALA A 146 14.59 -14.16 -17.18
C ALA A 146 14.74 -15.52 -17.91
N PHE A 147 14.84 -15.53 -19.23
CA PHE A 147 15.04 -16.76 -20.01
C PHE A 147 16.34 -17.47 -19.61
N GLN A 148 17.44 -16.73 -19.44
CA GLN A 148 18.72 -17.29 -19.00
C GLN A 148 18.62 -17.94 -17.62
N SER A 149 17.88 -17.31 -16.70
CA SER A 149 17.70 -17.78 -15.33
C SER A 149 16.84 -19.04 -15.26
N TYR A 150 15.79 -19.12 -16.09
CA TYR A 150 14.80 -20.20 -16.04
C TYR A 150 15.11 -21.41 -16.94
N PHE A 151 15.78 -21.20 -18.08
CA PHE A 151 16.06 -22.26 -19.08
C PHE A 151 17.55 -22.63 -19.21
N GLY A 152 18.33 -22.29 -18.19
CA GLY A 152 19.60 -22.95 -17.92
C GLY A 152 20.76 -22.56 -18.81
N CYS A 153 20.93 -21.26 -19.07
CA CYS A 153 22.20 -20.76 -19.57
C CYS A 153 23.25 -20.84 -18.46
N SER A 154 24.37 -21.50 -18.73
CA SER A 154 25.47 -21.76 -17.80
C SER A 154 26.24 -20.48 -17.46
N PHE A 155 25.70 -19.69 -16.55
CA PHE A 155 26.36 -18.48 -16.08
C PHE A 155 27.46 -18.83 -15.05
N PHE A 156 28.71 -18.47 -15.34
CA PHE A 156 29.87 -18.70 -14.45
C PHE A 156 30.06 -20.15 -13.96
N GLY A 157 29.64 -21.16 -14.74
CA GLY A 157 29.79 -22.57 -14.38
C GLY A 157 28.79 -23.09 -13.33
N GLN A 158 27.72 -22.33 -13.04
CA GLN A 158 26.51 -22.89 -12.43
C GLN A 158 25.51 -23.25 -13.54
N SER A 159 25.18 -24.53 -13.66
CA SER A 159 24.02 -24.96 -14.44
C SER A 159 22.75 -24.48 -13.72
N GLY A 160 22.18 -23.37 -14.19
CA GLY A 160 20.82 -22.98 -13.85
C GLY A 160 19.80 -23.84 -14.60
N GLY A 161 18.52 -23.71 -14.26
CA GLY A 161 17.42 -24.42 -14.91
C GLY A 161 16.31 -24.71 -13.91
N PHE A 162 15.09 -24.28 -14.23
CA PHE A 162 13.92 -24.54 -13.39
C PHE A 162 13.63 -26.06 -13.34
N PRO A 163 13.39 -26.65 -12.16
CA PRO A 163 13.11 -28.09 -12.06
C PRO A 163 11.87 -28.45 -12.88
N GLY A 164 12.04 -29.30 -13.90
CA GLY A 164 10.94 -29.78 -14.75
C GLY A 164 10.84 -29.14 -16.12
N SER A 165 11.66 -28.12 -16.44
CA SER A 165 11.80 -27.68 -17.83
C SER A 165 12.66 -28.67 -18.64
N ASN A 166 12.19 -29.05 -19.83
CA ASN A 166 12.95 -29.86 -20.80
C ASN A 166 13.64 -28.99 -21.87
N VAL A 167 13.51 -27.67 -21.80
CA VAL A 167 14.11 -26.74 -22.77
C VAL A 167 15.53 -26.41 -22.34
N SER A 168 16.47 -26.49 -23.29
CA SER A 168 17.87 -26.13 -23.11
C SER A 168 18.27 -25.12 -24.18
N LEU A 169 18.47 -23.85 -23.79
CA LEU A 169 18.82 -22.77 -24.72
C LEU A 169 20.33 -22.76 -25.09
N GLU A 170 21.15 -23.59 -24.43
CA GLU A 170 22.54 -23.90 -24.83
C GLU A 170 22.66 -25.20 -25.64
N GLY A 171 21.53 -25.91 -25.83
CA GLY A 171 21.50 -27.21 -26.47
C GLY A 171 21.58 -27.14 -27.99
N LEU A 172 21.55 -28.31 -28.64
CA LEU A 172 21.45 -28.42 -30.09
C LEU A 172 20.01 -28.29 -30.61
N ASP A 173 19.02 -28.31 -29.72
CA ASP A 173 17.62 -28.16 -30.10
C ASP A 173 17.36 -26.73 -30.57
N GLU A 174 16.62 -26.61 -31.67
CA GLU A 174 16.32 -25.32 -32.29
C GLU A 174 15.08 -24.67 -31.68
N TYR A 175 15.16 -23.37 -31.35
CA TYR A 175 14.03 -22.60 -30.83
C TYR A 175 13.90 -21.21 -31.46
N THR A 176 12.67 -20.72 -31.50
CA THR A 176 12.33 -19.32 -31.76
C THR A 176 11.86 -18.71 -30.45
N LEU A 177 12.51 -17.64 -30.01
CA LEU A 177 12.17 -16.92 -28.77
C LEU A 177 11.53 -15.57 -29.10
N PHE A 178 10.42 -15.28 -28.43
CA PHE A 178 9.81 -13.96 -28.44
C PHE A 178 10.14 -13.25 -27.13
N LEU A 179 10.93 -12.18 -27.18
CA LEU A 179 11.39 -11.45 -26.00
C LEU A 179 10.64 -10.13 -25.85
N PRO A 180 9.81 -9.94 -24.82
CA PRO A 180 9.23 -8.63 -24.54
C PRO A 180 10.32 -7.59 -24.25
N HIS A 181 10.19 -6.39 -24.81
CA HIS A 181 11.08 -5.26 -24.49
C HIS A 181 10.78 -4.64 -23.11
N GLY A 182 11.64 -3.72 -22.65
CA GLY A 182 11.61 -3.08 -21.34
C GLY A 182 10.23 -2.53 -20.95
N PRO A 183 9.63 -1.62 -21.76
CA PRO A 183 8.30 -1.08 -21.49
C PRO A 183 7.20 -2.13 -21.35
N ALA A 184 7.27 -3.28 -22.04
CA ALA A 184 6.32 -4.37 -21.86
C ALA A 184 6.44 -5.00 -20.46
N ILE A 185 7.66 -5.17 -19.99
CA ILE A 185 7.95 -5.71 -18.65
C ILE A 185 7.58 -4.69 -17.56
N GLU A 186 7.84 -3.41 -17.78
CA GLU A 186 7.42 -2.33 -16.87
C GLU A 186 5.89 -2.27 -16.74
N GLY A 187 5.16 -2.40 -17.85
CA GLY A 187 3.70 -2.49 -17.82
C GLY A 187 3.18 -3.69 -17.03
N LEU A 188 3.85 -4.85 -17.14
CA LEU A 188 3.52 -6.03 -16.33
C LEU A 188 3.81 -5.81 -14.83
N GLN A 189 4.91 -5.13 -14.51
CA GLN A 189 5.28 -4.79 -13.13
C GLN A 189 4.27 -3.86 -12.47
N GLU A 190 3.85 -2.81 -13.20
CA GLU A 190 2.82 -1.87 -12.74
C GLU A 190 1.49 -2.59 -12.54
N LEU A 191 1.08 -3.43 -13.50
CA LEU A 191 -0.15 -4.22 -13.41
C LEU A 191 -0.16 -5.16 -12.20
N MET A 192 0.97 -5.81 -11.90
CA MET A 192 1.06 -6.77 -10.79
C MET A 192 1.47 -6.13 -9.46
N ASN A 193 1.75 -4.83 -9.43
CA ASN A 193 2.35 -4.12 -8.29
C ASN A 193 3.62 -4.83 -7.75
N LEU A 194 4.48 -5.28 -8.66
CA LEU A 194 5.71 -6.01 -8.35
C LEU A 194 6.95 -5.26 -8.84
N ASN A 195 8.06 -5.39 -8.12
CA ASN A 195 9.36 -4.99 -8.65
C ASN A 195 10.00 -6.11 -9.50
N SER A 196 11.09 -5.79 -10.21
CA SER A 196 11.79 -6.74 -11.09
C SER A 196 12.28 -8.01 -10.41
N PHE A 197 12.65 -7.96 -9.13
CA PHE A 197 13.10 -9.15 -8.41
C PHE A 197 11.91 -10.04 -8.06
N ASP A 198 10.82 -9.46 -7.56
CA ASP A 198 9.64 -10.24 -7.17
C ASP A 198 8.96 -10.89 -8.37
N LEU A 199 8.92 -10.19 -9.51
CA LEU A 199 8.44 -10.75 -10.76
C LEU A 199 9.22 -12.02 -11.16
N LEU A 200 10.55 -12.01 -11.03
CA LEU A 200 11.40 -13.18 -11.31
C LEU A 200 11.18 -14.35 -10.35
N TYR A 201 10.43 -14.17 -9.28
CA TYR A 201 10.14 -15.19 -8.28
C TYR A 201 8.70 -15.69 -8.31
N PHE A 202 7.88 -15.19 -9.24
CA PHE A 202 6.53 -15.65 -9.51
C PHE A 202 6.54 -17.05 -10.18
N THR A 203 6.96 -18.08 -9.44
CA THR A 203 7.45 -19.34 -10.02
C THR A 203 6.49 -20.07 -10.97
N GLU A 204 5.21 -20.23 -10.61
CA GLU A 204 4.27 -21.00 -11.45
C GLU A 204 3.86 -20.23 -12.72
N GLY A 205 3.43 -18.98 -12.58
CA GLY A 205 3.01 -18.19 -13.74
C GLY A 205 4.18 -17.70 -14.60
N MET A 206 5.37 -17.49 -14.03
CA MET A 206 6.57 -17.13 -14.79
C MET A 206 7.03 -18.27 -15.69
N VAL A 207 7.02 -19.53 -15.21
CA VAL A 207 7.43 -20.68 -16.04
C VAL A 207 6.48 -20.86 -17.21
N ALA A 208 5.17 -20.80 -16.98
CA ALA A 208 4.20 -20.92 -18.05
C ALA A 208 4.26 -19.75 -19.03
N GLY A 209 4.32 -18.51 -18.51
CA GLY A 209 4.44 -17.30 -19.31
C GLY A 209 5.70 -17.32 -20.19
N LEU A 210 6.87 -17.64 -19.62
CA LEU A 210 8.10 -17.74 -20.42
C LEU A 210 8.05 -18.92 -21.40
N SER A 211 7.50 -20.08 -21.01
CA SER A 211 7.37 -21.24 -21.91
C SER A 211 6.45 -20.95 -23.11
N TYR A 212 5.48 -20.06 -22.95
CA TYR A 212 4.59 -19.63 -24.03
C TYR A 212 5.30 -18.73 -25.05
N HIS A 213 6.41 -18.09 -24.67
CA HIS A 213 7.24 -17.31 -25.58
C HIS A 213 8.31 -18.15 -26.31
N ILE A 214 8.34 -19.47 -26.10
CA ILE A 214 9.28 -20.39 -26.75
C ILE A 214 8.53 -21.25 -27.76
N VAL A 215 8.96 -21.21 -29.02
CA VAL A 215 8.43 -22.06 -30.09
C VAL A 215 9.52 -23.01 -30.56
N PRO A 216 9.30 -24.34 -30.58
CA PRO A 216 10.28 -25.28 -31.15
C PRO A 216 10.47 -25.09 -32.66
N GLY A 217 11.71 -25.01 -33.10
CA GLY A 217 12.13 -24.76 -34.49
C GLY A 217 12.56 -23.30 -34.74
N VAL A 218 13.16 -23.06 -35.90
CA VAL A 218 13.58 -21.72 -36.36
C VAL A 218 12.52 -21.14 -37.28
N TYR A 219 11.93 -20.01 -36.89
CA TYR A 219 10.98 -19.24 -37.69
C TYR A 219 11.51 -17.83 -37.85
N LEU A 220 12.05 -17.53 -39.03
CA LEU A 220 12.46 -16.17 -39.39
C LEU A 220 11.23 -15.32 -39.70
N ALA A 221 11.38 -14.00 -39.79
CA ALA A 221 10.31 -13.07 -40.12
C ALA A 221 9.57 -13.47 -41.42
N GLU A 222 10.29 -14.01 -42.39
CA GLU A 222 9.71 -14.49 -43.66
C GLU A 222 8.83 -15.76 -43.52
N ASP A 223 9.01 -16.52 -42.44
CA ASP A 223 8.23 -17.72 -42.13
C ASP A 223 6.93 -17.37 -41.37
N LEU A 224 6.85 -16.17 -40.77
CA LEU A 224 5.71 -15.69 -39.98
C LEU A 224 4.58 -15.15 -40.87
N GLN A 225 3.86 -16.08 -41.51
CA GLN A 225 2.77 -15.75 -42.44
C GLN A 225 1.43 -15.48 -41.72
N ASP A 226 0.62 -14.61 -42.31
CA ASP A 226 -0.73 -14.28 -41.82
C ASP A 226 -1.59 -15.55 -41.64
N GLY A 227 -2.17 -15.69 -40.44
CA GLY A 227 -2.98 -16.84 -40.05
C GLY A 227 -2.19 -18.09 -39.64
N ALA A 228 -0.86 -18.03 -39.57
CA ALA A 228 -0.05 -19.12 -39.02
C ALA A 228 -0.32 -19.32 -37.52
N LEU A 229 -0.19 -20.56 -37.06
CA LEU A 229 -0.31 -20.95 -35.66
C LEU A 229 0.99 -21.62 -35.24
N LEU A 230 1.69 -21.03 -34.28
CA LEU A 230 2.97 -21.51 -33.78
C LEU A 230 2.76 -22.27 -32.47
N PRO A 231 3.05 -23.60 -32.41
CA PRO A 231 2.92 -24.36 -31.17
C PRO A 231 4.05 -23.99 -30.21
N THR A 232 3.68 -23.52 -29.02
CA THR A 232 4.66 -23.13 -27.99
C THR A 232 5.07 -24.32 -27.14
N VAL A 233 6.13 -24.16 -26.33
CA VAL A 233 6.54 -25.15 -25.33
C VAL A 233 5.51 -25.30 -24.21
N GLU A 234 4.79 -24.21 -23.85
CA GLU A 234 3.68 -24.28 -22.89
C GLU A 234 2.53 -25.18 -23.39
N GLY A 235 2.35 -25.25 -24.72
CA GLY A 235 1.45 -26.18 -25.40
C GLY A 235 0.31 -25.49 -26.14
N GLN A 236 0.02 -24.23 -25.82
CA GLN A 236 -0.90 -23.40 -26.59
C GLN A 236 -0.24 -22.81 -27.85
N ASN A 237 -1.06 -22.32 -28.79
CA ASN A 237 -0.55 -21.74 -30.05
C ASN A 237 -0.53 -20.21 -29.99
N ILE A 238 0.54 -19.61 -30.51
CA ILE A 238 0.57 -18.17 -30.86
C ILE A 238 -0.01 -18.01 -32.27
N ALA A 239 -1.00 -17.12 -32.40
CA ALA A 239 -1.56 -16.73 -33.69
C ALA A 239 -0.74 -15.59 -34.31
N VAL A 240 -0.32 -15.80 -35.55
CA VAL A 240 0.37 -14.79 -36.36
C VAL A 240 -0.65 -14.03 -37.19
N SER A 241 -0.59 -12.70 -37.16
CA SER A 241 -1.35 -11.83 -38.04
C SER A 241 -0.45 -10.79 -38.69
N VAL A 242 -0.70 -10.48 -39.96
CA VAL A 242 0.06 -9.45 -40.69
C VAL A 242 -0.90 -8.34 -41.12
N ASP A 243 -0.60 -7.11 -40.72
CA ASP A 243 -1.46 -5.97 -41.06
C ASP A 243 -1.34 -5.54 -42.54
N GLY A 244 -2.12 -4.53 -42.93
CA GLY A 244 -2.10 -3.99 -44.29
C GLY A 244 -0.80 -3.27 -44.69
N GLU A 245 0.08 -2.98 -43.73
CA GLU A 245 1.38 -2.33 -43.90
C GLU A 245 2.54 -3.34 -43.91
N GLY A 246 2.27 -4.61 -43.58
CA GLY A 246 3.23 -5.70 -43.53
C GLY A 246 3.83 -5.94 -42.15
N THR A 247 3.28 -5.31 -41.10
CA THR A 247 3.71 -5.50 -39.71
C THR A 247 3.24 -6.86 -39.21
N VAL A 248 4.18 -7.66 -38.70
CA VAL A 248 3.90 -8.98 -38.13
C VAL A 248 3.54 -8.81 -36.64
N MET A 249 2.43 -9.41 -36.24
CA MET A 249 1.94 -9.43 -34.88
C MET A 249 1.69 -10.86 -34.39
N LEU A 250 1.90 -11.08 -33.09
CA LEU A 250 1.80 -12.34 -32.38
C LEU A 250 0.76 -12.20 -31.27
N ASN A 251 -0.42 -12.77 -31.45
CA ASN A 251 -1.57 -12.53 -30.55
C ASN A 251 -1.90 -11.04 -30.30
N GLY A 252 -1.50 -10.14 -31.19
CA GLY A 252 -1.64 -8.69 -31.03
C GLY A 252 -0.33 -7.96 -30.72
N ALA A 253 0.69 -8.64 -30.18
CA ALA A 253 2.00 -8.07 -29.90
C ALA A 253 2.80 -7.86 -31.19
N THR A 254 3.31 -6.65 -31.42
CA THR A 254 4.13 -6.29 -32.58
C THR A 254 5.57 -6.74 -32.42
N ILE A 255 6.18 -7.27 -33.48
CA ILE A 255 7.63 -7.50 -33.53
C ILE A 255 8.35 -6.17 -33.78
N LEU A 256 9.19 -5.76 -32.83
CA LEU A 256 10.00 -4.55 -32.87
C LEU A 256 11.37 -4.79 -33.52
N HIS A 257 11.99 -5.93 -33.23
CA HIS A 257 13.25 -6.36 -33.81
C HIS A 257 13.15 -7.82 -34.22
N GLU A 258 13.44 -8.10 -35.48
CA GLU A 258 13.32 -9.43 -36.08
C GLU A 258 14.68 -10.04 -36.40
N ASP A 259 14.71 -11.36 -36.54
CA ASP A 259 15.82 -12.14 -37.11
C ASP A 259 17.16 -11.97 -36.38
N ILE A 260 17.14 -12.00 -35.04
CA ILE A 260 18.37 -12.06 -34.24
C ILE A 260 18.80 -13.53 -34.16
N GLU A 261 19.59 -13.95 -35.13
CA GLU A 261 19.98 -15.34 -35.35
C GLU A 261 21.02 -15.85 -34.33
N ALA A 262 20.89 -17.12 -33.96
CA ALA A 262 21.85 -17.92 -33.20
C ALA A 262 22.05 -19.28 -33.88
N PHE A 263 23.07 -20.04 -33.48
CA PHE A 263 23.32 -21.38 -34.01
C PHE A 263 22.13 -22.33 -33.81
N ASN A 264 21.49 -22.26 -32.66
CA ASN A 264 20.38 -23.12 -32.25
C ASN A 264 19.03 -22.36 -32.22
N GLY A 265 18.87 -21.28 -32.98
CA GLY A 265 17.60 -20.57 -32.97
C GLY A 265 17.59 -19.15 -33.51
N VAL A 266 16.49 -18.46 -33.24
CA VAL A 266 16.30 -17.04 -33.55
C VAL A 266 15.53 -16.35 -32.44
N ILE A 267 15.86 -15.08 -32.18
CA ILE A 267 15.16 -14.20 -31.25
C ILE A 267 14.43 -13.10 -32.03
N HIS A 268 13.19 -12.83 -31.64
CA HIS A 268 12.42 -11.66 -32.06
C HIS A 268 12.02 -10.86 -30.81
N VAL A 269 12.25 -9.56 -30.81
CA VAL A 269 11.84 -8.66 -29.71
C VAL A 269 10.44 -8.12 -29.99
N ILE A 270 9.56 -8.16 -28.99
CA ILE A 270 8.15 -7.78 -29.11
C ILE A 270 7.76 -6.66 -28.12
N ASP A 271 6.69 -5.94 -28.42
CA ASP A 271 6.22 -4.79 -27.65
C ASP A 271 5.27 -5.12 -26.48
N GLU A 272 4.81 -6.37 -26.37
CA GLU A 272 3.91 -6.83 -25.30
C GLU A 272 4.35 -8.19 -24.74
N VAL A 273 3.90 -8.50 -23.52
CA VAL A 273 4.08 -9.84 -22.94
C VAL A 273 2.99 -10.76 -23.45
N LEU A 274 3.36 -11.88 -24.08
CA LEU A 274 2.42 -12.91 -24.50
C LEU A 274 1.91 -13.72 -23.30
N VAL A 275 0.59 -13.81 -23.16
CA VAL A 275 -0.06 -14.54 -22.07
C VAL A 275 -0.83 -15.75 -22.65
N PRO A 276 -0.63 -16.97 -22.13
CA PRO A 276 -1.42 -18.13 -22.54
C PRO A 276 -2.89 -17.93 -22.17
N SER A 277 -3.81 -18.45 -22.97
CA SER A 277 -5.24 -18.37 -22.64
C SER A 277 -5.54 -19.16 -21.37
N GLY A 278 -6.45 -18.63 -20.53
CA GLY A 278 -6.80 -19.20 -19.23
C GLY A 278 -5.92 -18.74 -18.07
N TYR A 279 -4.86 -17.98 -18.33
CA TYR A 279 -4.15 -17.26 -17.27
C TYR A 279 -4.92 -15.99 -16.91
N PRO A 280 -4.95 -15.62 -15.62
CA PRO A 280 -5.58 -14.38 -15.18
C PRO A 280 -4.91 -13.19 -15.87
N GLY A 281 -5.70 -12.17 -16.22
CA GLY A 281 -5.23 -10.94 -16.88
C GLY A 281 -5.20 -9.71 -15.97
N ALA A 282 -5.56 -9.88 -14.71
CA ALA A 282 -5.93 -8.81 -13.78
C ALA A 282 -5.59 -9.21 -12.33
N THR A 283 -5.39 -8.26 -11.43
CA THR A 283 -5.36 -8.51 -9.97
C THR A 283 -6.78 -8.71 -9.44
N THR A 284 -6.96 -9.18 -8.20
CA THR A 284 -8.28 -9.33 -7.57
C THR A 284 -8.99 -7.98 -7.49
N TRP A 285 -8.24 -6.92 -7.22
CA TRP A 285 -8.71 -5.54 -7.31
C TRP A 285 -9.23 -5.21 -8.73
N ASP A 286 -8.42 -5.44 -9.76
CA ASP A 286 -8.79 -5.10 -11.13
C ASP A 286 -9.99 -5.92 -11.64
N VAL A 287 -10.13 -7.18 -11.20
CA VAL A 287 -11.31 -8.01 -11.49
C VAL A 287 -12.58 -7.37 -10.93
N ILE A 288 -12.52 -6.79 -9.73
CA ILE A 288 -13.65 -6.11 -9.10
C ILE A 288 -13.97 -4.82 -9.85
N VAL A 289 -12.99 -3.95 -10.09
CA VAL A 289 -13.18 -2.65 -10.78
C VAL A 289 -13.69 -2.80 -12.21
N GLN A 290 -13.24 -3.84 -12.92
CA GLN A 290 -13.70 -4.09 -14.29
C GLN A 290 -15.13 -4.64 -14.35
N SER A 291 -15.68 -5.05 -13.21
CA SER A 291 -17.02 -5.63 -13.14
C SER A 291 -18.09 -4.55 -12.95
N PRO A 292 -19.04 -4.41 -13.89
CA PRO A 292 -20.13 -3.44 -13.77
C PRO A 292 -21.16 -3.77 -12.68
N GLU A 293 -21.06 -4.95 -12.04
CA GLU A 293 -21.95 -5.40 -10.96
C GLU A 293 -21.35 -5.20 -9.56
N HIS A 294 -20.13 -4.67 -9.43
CA HIS A 294 -19.40 -4.54 -8.16
C HIS A 294 -18.91 -3.10 -7.90
N THR A 295 -19.64 -2.08 -8.38
CA THR A 295 -19.26 -0.67 -8.20
C THR A 295 -19.36 -0.19 -6.75
N VAL A 296 -20.34 -0.67 -5.99
CA VAL A 296 -20.48 -0.37 -4.55
C VAL A 296 -19.37 -1.03 -3.74
N LEU A 297 -18.99 -2.26 -4.12
CA LEU A 297 -17.86 -2.95 -3.50
C LEU A 297 -16.54 -2.23 -3.78
N GLU A 298 -16.34 -1.75 -5.01
CA GLU A 298 -15.17 -0.92 -5.38
C GLU A 298 -15.08 0.33 -4.49
N GLU A 299 -16.17 1.08 -4.35
CA GLU A 299 -16.22 2.28 -3.51
C GLU A 299 -15.92 1.96 -2.03
N ALA A 300 -16.50 0.88 -1.51
CA ALA A 300 -16.27 0.43 -0.13
C ALA A 300 -14.81 0.05 0.12
N LEU A 301 -14.20 -0.72 -0.79
CA LEU A 301 -12.79 -1.14 -0.69
C LEU A 301 -11.83 0.06 -0.78
N LEU A 302 -12.18 1.11 -1.54
CA LEU A 302 -11.40 2.34 -1.60
C LEU A 302 -11.50 3.15 -0.30
N ALA A 303 -12.70 3.25 0.28
CA ALA A 303 -12.91 3.96 1.55
C ALA A 303 -12.04 3.36 2.67
N GLU A 304 -11.92 2.03 2.71
CA GLU A 304 -11.12 1.30 3.70
C GLU A 304 -9.65 1.10 3.28
N ASN A 305 -9.19 1.72 2.19
CA ASN A 305 -7.80 1.60 1.68
C ASN A 305 -7.33 0.15 1.42
N LEU A 306 -8.26 -0.75 1.06
CA LEU A 306 -7.97 -2.17 0.76
C LEU A 306 -7.49 -2.40 -0.68
N ASP A 307 -7.51 -1.36 -1.52
CA ASP A 307 -7.11 -1.42 -2.92
C ASP A 307 -5.63 -1.79 -3.11
N GLN A 308 -4.75 -1.36 -2.20
CA GLN A 308 -3.33 -1.73 -2.24
C GLN A 308 -3.12 -3.19 -1.83
N ALA A 309 -3.80 -3.65 -0.78
CA ALA A 309 -3.74 -5.03 -0.33
C ALA A 309 -4.22 -5.98 -1.45
N LEU A 310 -5.35 -5.67 -2.08
CA LEU A 310 -5.94 -6.47 -3.16
C LEU A 310 -5.25 -6.36 -4.53
N ARG A 311 -4.25 -5.48 -4.68
CA ARG A 311 -3.27 -5.53 -5.79
C ARG A 311 -1.98 -6.22 -5.39
N GLY A 312 -1.66 -6.22 -4.08
CA GLY A 312 -0.46 -6.79 -3.50
C GLY A 312 -0.31 -8.28 -3.78
N GLN A 313 0.94 -8.72 -3.78
CA GLN A 313 1.35 -10.10 -3.99
C GLN A 313 2.33 -10.51 -2.90
N PRO A 314 2.41 -11.81 -2.56
CA PRO A 314 3.42 -12.30 -1.65
C PRO A 314 4.84 -12.00 -2.16
N ILE A 315 5.55 -11.09 -1.50
CA ILE A 315 6.96 -10.79 -1.78
C ILE A 315 7.82 -11.89 -1.13
N LEU A 316 8.76 -12.49 -1.88
CA LEU A 316 9.58 -13.60 -1.38
C LEU A 316 10.72 -13.19 -0.43
N ASN A 317 10.90 -11.90 -0.11
CA ASN A 317 12.11 -11.39 0.56
C ASN A 317 11.91 -10.25 1.58
N ASP A 318 10.80 -10.20 2.29
CA ASP A 318 10.81 -9.62 3.63
C ASP A 318 10.58 -10.74 4.66
N ASN A 319 11.06 -10.55 5.88
CA ASN A 319 10.74 -11.47 6.98
C ASN A 319 9.30 -11.22 7.48
N GLU A 320 8.47 -10.55 6.68
CA GLU A 320 7.07 -10.27 6.93
C GLU A 320 6.25 -11.18 6.02
N PRO A 321 5.14 -11.76 6.49
CA PRO A 321 4.21 -12.43 5.61
C PRO A 321 3.54 -11.35 4.73
N ALA A 322 3.95 -11.25 3.48
CA ALA A 322 3.25 -10.41 2.52
C ALA A 322 1.77 -10.85 2.39
N GLU A 323 0.89 -9.86 2.31
CA GLU A 323 -0.55 -10.07 2.29
C GLU A 323 -0.99 -10.76 0.99
N GLY A 324 -1.94 -11.68 1.09
CA GLY A 324 -2.41 -12.49 -0.04
C GLY A 324 -1.62 -13.79 -0.25
N PRO A 325 -1.90 -14.55 -1.33
CA PRO A 325 -2.95 -14.31 -2.31
C PRO A 325 -4.36 -14.38 -1.67
N PHE A 326 -5.39 -13.89 -2.36
CA PHE A 326 -6.74 -13.75 -1.78
C PHE A 326 -7.82 -14.52 -2.53
N THR A 327 -8.82 -14.96 -1.78
CA THR A 327 -10.14 -15.31 -2.30
C THR A 327 -11.10 -14.23 -1.85
N VAL A 328 -11.61 -13.44 -2.79
CA VAL A 328 -12.58 -12.38 -2.50
C VAL A 328 -13.97 -12.88 -2.85
N PHE A 329 -14.84 -13.00 -1.85
CA PHE A 329 -16.26 -13.23 -2.06
C PHE A 329 -16.93 -11.89 -2.28
N ALA A 330 -17.08 -11.46 -3.53
CA ALA A 330 -17.47 -10.10 -3.90
C ALA A 330 -19.00 -9.95 -3.98
N PRO A 331 -19.69 -9.25 -3.06
CA PRO A 331 -21.13 -9.01 -3.17
C PRO A 331 -21.44 -8.01 -4.28
N THR A 332 -22.48 -8.30 -5.05
CA THR A 332 -22.98 -7.38 -6.09
C THR A 332 -23.58 -6.09 -5.51
N ASP A 333 -23.75 -5.06 -6.34
CA ASP A 333 -24.39 -3.80 -5.94
C ASP A 333 -25.79 -4.03 -5.34
N ASP A 334 -26.59 -4.91 -5.98
CA ASP A 334 -27.92 -5.31 -5.50
C ASP A 334 -27.86 -5.94 -4.10
N ALA A 335 -26.79 -6.67 -3.79
CA ALA A 335 -26.58 -7.28 -2.48
C ALA A 335 -26.37 -6.22 -1.39
N PHE A 336 -25.55 -5.19 -1.65
CA PHE A 336 -25.36 -4.08 -0.72
C PHE A 336 -26.62 -3.24 -0.52
N PHE A 337 -27.37 -2.96 -1.61
CA PHE A 337 -28.67 -2.27 -1.51
C PHE A 337 -29.66 -3.04 -0.62
N ALA A 338 -29.73 -4.36 -0.79
CA ALA A 338 -30.59 -5.22 0.02
C ALA A 338 -30.16 -5.25 1.49
N LEU A 339 -28.85 -5.26 1.79
CA LEU A 339 -28.34 -5.20 3.15
C LEU A 339 -28.70 -3.89 3.84
N ALA A 340 -28.50 -2.75 3.16
CA ALA A 340 -28.83 -1.43 3.67
C ALA A 340 -30.34 -1.31 3.98
N GLU A 341 -31.21 -1.68 3.03
CA GLU A 341 -32.67 -1.65 3.22
C GLU A 341 -33.12 -2.58 4.37
N ALA A 342 -32.59 -3.80 4.44
CA ALA A 342 -32.98 -4.78 5.45
C ALA A 342 -32.61 -4.37 6.89
N ASN A 343 -31.56 -3.56 7.05
CA ASN A 343 -31.07 -3.11 8.35
C ASN A 343 -31.44 -1.65 8.67
N GLY A 344 -32.27 -1.02 7.83
CA GLY A 344 -32.85 0.29 8.11
C GLY A 344 -31.92 1.48 7.86
N PHE A 345 -30.84 1.30 7.09
CA PHE A 345 -30.02 2.40 6.61
C PHE A 345 -30.82 3.24 5.59
N GLU A 346 -30.63 4.55 5.59
CA GLU A 346 -31.36 5.46 4.69
C GLU A 346 -30.92 5.32 3.22
N SER A 347 -29.66 4.93 2.99
CA SER A 347 -29.05 4.69 1.69
C SER A 347 -27.91 3.67 1.81
N VAL A 348 -27.37 3.23 0.66
CA VAL A 348 -26.13 2.43 0.65
C VAL A 348 -24.94 3.26 1.13
N ASP A 349 -24.90 4.56 0.80
CA ASP A 349 -23.84 5.47 1.24
C ASP A 349 -23.79 5.54 2.77
N ALA A 350 -24.94 5.57 3.45
CA ALA A 350 -25.02 5.53 4.91
C ALA A 350 -24.48 4.21 5.50
N LEU A 351 -24.61 3.09 4.79
CA LEU A 351 -23.97 1.83 5.17
C LEU A 351 -22.46 1.89 4.94
N LEU A 352 -22.02 2.43 3.81
CA LEU A 352 -20.59 2.57 3.47
C LEU A 352 -19.84 3.52 4.42
N SER A 353 -20.52 4.54 4.96
CA SER A 353 -19.96 5.44 5.97
C SER A 353 -20.14 4.93 7.40
N SER A 354 -20.77 3.77 7.60
CA SER A 354 -20.97 3.24 8.95
C SER A 354 -19.69 2.63 9.52
N GLN A 355 -19.53 2.67 10.84
CA GLN A 355 -18.44 1.99 11.57
C GLN A 355 -18.35 0.47 11.33
N PHE A 356 -19.34 -0.14 10.65
CA PHE A 356 -19.41 -1.58 10.41
C PHE A 356 -18.83 -2.00 9.06
N ILE A 357 -18.57 -1.06 8.15
CA ILE A 357 -18.15 -1.41 6.78
C ILE A 357 -16.82 -2.16 6.76
N ASP A 358 -15.85 -1.79 7.59
CA ASP A 358 -14.55 -2.44 7.70
C ASP A 358 -14.70 -3.94 8.05
N ASP A 359 -15.47 -4.25 9.08
CA ASP A 359 -15.74 -5.63 9.49
C ASP A 359 -16.48 -6.42 8.40
N ILE A 360 -17.43 -5.78 7.70
CA ILE A 360 -18.15 -6.38 6.57
C ILE A 360 -17.15 -6.73 5.46
N LEU A 361 -16.30 -5.81 5.01
CA LEU A 361 -15.35 -6.05 3.92
C LEU A 361 -14.31 -7.10 4.31
N HIS A 362 -13.75 -7.01 5.51
CA HIS A 362 -12.78 -7.99 6.01
C HIS A 362 -13.36 -9.40 6.08
N ALA A 363 -14.65 -9.57 6.38
CA ALA A 363 -15.30 -10.87 6.38
C ALA A 363 -15.38 -11.50 4.98
N HIS A 364 -15.38 -10.69 3.91
CA HIS A 364 -15.46 -11.12 2.50
C HIS A 364 -14.13 -11.48 1.86
N ILE A 365 -13.02 -11.17 2.52
CA ILE A 365 -11.67 -11.45 2.03
C ILE A 365 -11.13 -12.65 2.80
N VAL A 366 -10.62 -13.66 2.09
CA VAL A 366 -9.99 -14.85 2.68
C VAL A 366 -8.55 -14.95 2.18
N PRO A 367 -7.55 -15.08 3.08
CA PRO A 367 -6.19 -15.42 2.66
C PRO A 367 -6.11 -16.85 2.07
N GLY A 368 -5.54 -16.95 0.89
CA GLY A 368 -5.39 -18.17 0.08
C GLY A 368 -6.20 -18.13 -1.22
N VAL A 369 -5.79 -18.95 -2.19
CA VAL A 369 -6.54 -19.17 -3.43
C VAL A 369 -7.42 -20.41 -3.26
N TYR A 370 -8.73 -20.24 -3.37
CA TYR A 370 -9.71 -21.32 -3.33
C TYR A 370 -10.65 -21.19 -4.53
N GLU A 371 -10.35 -21.91 -5.60
CA GLU A 371 -11.25 -21.99 -6.76
C GLU A 371 -12.49 -22.83 -6.40
N SER A 372 -13.53 -22.77 -7.22
CA SER A 372 -14.76 -23.53 -7.04
C SER A 372 -14.53 -25.04 -6.87
N VAL A 373 -13.45 -25.55 -7.48
CA VAL A 373 -13.04 -26.96 -7.39
C VAL A 373 -12.39 -27.32 -6.05
N ASP A 374 -11.81 -26.34 -5.36
CA ASP A 374 -11.18 -26.51 -4.05
C ASP A 374 -12.21 -26.42 -2.91
N LEU A 375 -13.30 -25.68 -3.16
CA LEU A 375 -14.40 -25.48 -2.21
C LEU A 375 -15.23 -26.77 -2.04
N PHE A 376 -15.37 -27.23 -0.79
CA PHE A 376 -16.18 -28.41 -0.46
C PHE A 376 -17.11 -28.17 0.73
N ASN A 377 -18.18 -28.96 0.81
CA ASN A 377 -19.21 -28.81 1.82
C ASN A 377 -18.66 -28.96 3.26
N GLY A 378 -18.90 -27.96 4.10
CA GLY A 378 -18.43 -27.90 5.48
C GLY A 378 -16.98 -27.44 5.65
N MET A 379 -16.38 -26.85 4.62
CA MET A 379 -15.08 -26.18 4.72
C MET A 379 -15.23 -24.87 5.51
N ASN A 380 -14.26 -24.58 6.38
CA ASN A 380 -14.19 -23.33 7.14
C ASN A 380 -12.89 -22.61 6.77
N LEU A 381 -13.02 -21.40 6.25
CA LEU A 381 -11.92 -20.52 5.87
C LEU A 381 -11.80 -19.37 6.85
N SER A 382 -10.57 -19.02 7.25
CA SER A 382 -10.35 -17.83 8.08
C SER A 382 -10.49 -16.59 7.20
N SER A 383 -11.31 -15.63 7.60
CA SER A 383 -11.37 -14.34 6.91
C SER A 383 -10.20 -13.45 7.30
N TYR A 384 -10.01 -12.39 6.54
CA TYR A 384 -8.92 -11.44 6.66
C TYR A 384 -8.98 -10.69 8.00
N ASN A 385 -7.81 -10.33 8.55
CA ASN A 385 -7.65 -9.67 9.86
C ASN A 385 -8.37 -10.35 11.05
N ASN A 386 -8.67 -11.65 10.95
CA ASN A 386 -9.44 -12.41 11.95
C ASN A 386 -10.87 -11.90 12.18
N SER A 387 -11.49 -11.27 11.18
CA SER A 387 -12.89 -10.80 11.21
C SER A 387 -13.93 -11.92 11.39
N GLY A 388 -13.53 -13.19 11.29
CA GLY A 388 -14.43 -14.32 11.46
C GLY A 388 -14.03 -15.57 10.69
N THR A 389 -15.04 -16.35 10.31
CA THR A 389 -14.88 -17.59 9.55
C THR A 389 -15.90 -17.62 8.43
N VAL A 390 -15.45 -17.92 7.22
CA VAL A 390 -16.31 -18.19 6.06
C VAL A 390 -16.58 -19.69 6.01
N ASN A 391 -17.83 -20.07 6.30
CA ASN A 391 -18.31 -21.43 6.23
C ASN A 391 -18.84 -21.70 4.82
N ILE A 392 -18.24 -22.67 4.13
CA ILE A 392 -18.59 -23.03 2.77
C ILE A 392 -19.59 -24.18 2.80
N THR A 393 -20.74 -23.97 2.16
CA THR A 393 -21.74 -25.01 1.91
C THR A 393 -21.76 -25.32 0.42
N VAL A 394 -21.74 -26.61 0.07
CA VAL A 394 -21.86 -27.07 -1.32
C VAL A 394 -22.95 -28.12 -1.39
N ASP A 395 -24.02 -27.81 -2.11
CA ASP A 395 -25.20 -28.67 -2.26
C ASP A 395 -25.79 -28.64 -3.68
N ASP A 396 -27.03 -29.10 -3.84
CA ASP A 396 -27.70 -29.15 -5.14
C ASP A 396 -28.03 -27.74 -5.70
N ASP A 397 -28.05 -26.71 -4.84
CA ASP A 397 -28.33 -25.31 -5.19
C ASP A 397 -27.06 -24.51 -5.53
N GLY A 398 -25.86 -25.05 -5.24
CA GLY A 398 -24.58 -24.49 -5.63
C GLY A 398 -23.59 -24.34 -4.47
N ILE A 399 -22.67 -23.38 -4.60
CA ILE A 399 -21.70 -23.00 -3.57
C ILE A 399 -22.26 -21.79 -2.81
N GLN A 400 -22.17 -21.81 -1.49
CA GLN A 400 -22.54 -20.70 -0.62
C GLN A 400 -21.42 -20.39 0.37
N ALA A 401 -21.13 -19.11 0.58
CA ALA A 401 -20.20 -18.61 1.59
C ALA A 401 -21.01 -17.94 2.72
N ASN A 402 -20.96 -18.50 3.94
CA ASN A 402 -21.81 -18.08 5.06
C ASN A 402 -23.29 -17.89 4.67
N THR A 403 -23.85 -18.84 3.90
CA THR A 403 -25.22 -18.79 3.33
C THR A 403 -25.45 -17.84 2.14
N ALA A 404 -24.54 -16.90 1.87
CA ALA A 404 -24.62 -16.08 0.66
C ALA A 404 -24.28 -16.91 -0.59
N PRO A 405 -25.14 -16.92 -1.63
CA PRO A 405 -24.93 -17.76 -2.80
C PRO A 405 -23.85 -17.19 -3.73
N VAL A 406 -22.93 -18.04 -4.16
CA VAL A 406 -21.97 -17.73 -5.24
C VAL A 406 -22.72 -17.80 -6.58
N ILE A 407 -22.90 -16.65 -7.22
CA ILE A 407 -23.63 -16.51 -8.49
C ILE A 407 -22.70 -16.42 -9.71
N GLY A 408 -21.42 -16.08 -9.49
CA GLY A 408 -20.36 -16.16 -10.48
C GLY A 408 -19.09 -16.66 -9.80
N ALA A 409 -18.53 -17.78 -10.24
CA ALA A 409 -17.34 -18.36 -9.64
C ALA A 409 -16.12 -18.24 -10.57
N ASP A 410 -14.93 -18.37 -9.99
CA ASP A 410 -13.65 -18.53 -10.70
C ASP A 410 -13.28 -17.35 -11.61
N MET A 411 -13.50 -16.12 -11.14
CA MET A 411 -12.88 -14.95 -11.77
C MET A 411 -11.42 -14.90 -11.32
N LEU A 412 -10.57 -15.61 -12.08
CA LEU A 412 -9.15 -15.77 -11.77
C LEU A 412 -8.41 -14.44 -11.82
N ALA A 413 -7.53 -14.22 -10.84
CA ALA A 413 -6.64 -13.08 -10.75
C ALA A 413 -5.19 -13.52 -10.51
N TYR A 414 -4.22 -12.66 -10.83
CA TYR A 414 -2.81 -12.98 -10.60
C TYR A 414 -2.49 -13.24 -9.12
N ASN A 415 -3.16 -12.52 -8.21
CA ASN A 415 -2.97 -12.60 -6.76
C ASN A 415 -4.13 -13.29 -6.06
N GLY A 416 -4.98 -14.05 -6.77
CA GLY A 416 -6.15 -14.61 -6.15
C GLY A 416 -7.26 -15.11 -7.06
N VAL A 417 -8.46 -15.19 -6.49
CA VAL A 417 -9.69 -15.52 -7.20
C VAL A 417 -10.84 -14.70 -6.61
N VAL A 418 -11.73 -14.22 -7.47
CA VAL A 418 -12.96 -13.53 -7.05
C VAL A 418 -14.16 -14.43 -7.34
N HIS A 419 -15.05 -14.56 -6.36
CA HIS A 419 -16.34 -15.23 -6.48
C HIS A 419 -17.44 -14.20 -6.21
N SER A 420 -18.26 -13.89 -7.22
CA SER A 420 -19.37 -12.96 -7.10
C SER A 420 -20.51 -13.58 -6.28
N LEU A 421 -21.02 -12.83 -5.32
CA LEU A 421 -22.11 -13.19 -4.43
C LEU A 421 -23.39 -12.43 -4.76
N GLY A 422 -24.52 -13.14 -4.71
CA GLY A 422 -25.85 -12.54 -4.85
C GLY A 422 -26.35 -11.83 -3.59
N GLU A 423 -25.69 -12.02 -2.46
CA GLU A 423 -26.02 -11.43 -1.15
C GLU A 423 -24.72 -11.07 -0.42
N VAL A 424 -24.75 -10.06 0.45
CA VAL A 424 -23.64 -9.80 1.37
C VAL A 424 -23.66 -10.92 2.42
N MET A 425 -22.50 -11.49 2.76
CA MET A 425 -22.44 -12.48 3.83
C MET A 425 -23.06 -11.92 5.10
N PRO A 426 -23.86 -12.73 5.84
CA PRO A 426 -24.58 -12.27 7.02
C PRO A 426 -23.66 -11.57 8.01
N PHE A 427 -24.04 -10.35 8.37
CA PHE A 427 -23.40 -9.54 9.39
C PHE A 427 -24.42 -9.25 10.51
N ASP A 428 -24.02 -9.46 11.75
CA ASP A 428 -24.86 -9.20 12.93
C ASP A 428 -24.54 -7.79 13.43
N PHE A 429 -25.37 -6.82 13.08
CA PHE A 429 -25.21 -5.44 13.54
C PHE A 429 -25.43 -5.41 15.07
N PRO A 430 -24.39 -5.10 15.87
CA PRO A 430 -24.54 -5.08 17.31
C PRO A 430 -25.59 -4.02 17.69
N ALA A 431 -26.54 -4.41 18.54
CA ALA A 431 -27.42 -3.43 19.16
C ALA A 431 -26.55 -2.47 20.00
N PRO A 432 -26.76 -1.15 19.94
CA PRO A 432 -26.02 -0.23 20.80
C PRO A 432 -26.37 -0.53 22.27
N GLU A 433 -25.43 -1.14 23.00
CA GLU A 433 -25.60 -1.51 24.41
C GLU A 433 -25.10 -0.37 25.31
N GLY A 434 -26.05 0.39 25.82
CA GLY A 434 -25.86 1.29 26.96
C GLY A 434 -26.96 1.04 27.99
N THR A 435 -26.67 1.19 29.28
CA THR A 435 -27.66 1.09 30.37
C THR A 435 -28.78 2.12 30.24
N CYS A 436 -28.59 3.13 29.38
CA CYS A 436 -29.53 4.19 29.03
C CYS A 436 -30.04 4.14 27.59
N GLY A 437 -29.80 3.04 26.90
CA GLY A 437 -30.10 2.87 25.48
C GLY A 437 -29.08 3.59 24.61
N ALA A 438 -29.53 4.02 23.44
CA ALA A 438 -28.69 4.71 22.47
C ALA A 438 -29.30 6.07 22.13
N TRP A 439 -28.48 7.10 22.15
CA TRP A 439 -28.87 8.42 21.68
C TRP A 439 -28.60 8.52 20.18
N THR A 440 -29.50 9.18 19.48
CA THR A 440 -29.39 9.41 18.03
C THR A 440 -28.84 10.79 17.81
N ILE A 441 -27.78 10.89 17.02
CA ILE A 441 -27.23 12.17 16.58
C ILE A 441 -27.54 12.28 15.09
N THR A 442 -28.27 13.32 14.74
CA THR A 442 -28.71 13.58 13.37
C THR A 442 -28.04 14.84 12.86
N MET A 443 -27.15 14.69 11.90
CA MET A 443 -26.52 15.78 11.17
C MET A 443 -27.40 16.16 9.98
N THR A 444 -27.41 17.45 9.63
CA THR A 444 -28.18 18.00 8.52
C THR A 444 -27.33 18.98 7.73
N CYS A 445 -27.42 18.90 6.40
CA CYS A 445 -26.82 19.86 5.47
C CYS A 445 -27.91 20.42 4.54
N GLY A 446 -28.07 21.74 4.56
CA GLY A 446 -29.06 22.48 3.79
C GLY A 446 -28.64 22.76 2.35
N ASN A 447 -29.62 23.17 1.52
CA ASN A 447 -29.37 23.59 0.15
C ASN A 447 -28.79 25.01 0.09
N GLY A 448 -27.57 25.16 -0.44
CA GLY A 448 -26.94 26.47 -0.66
C GLY A 448 -25.44 26.52 -0.43
N GLY A 449 -24.88 25.49 0.22
CA GLY A 449 -23.45 25.30 0.48
C GLY A 449 -22.78 24.23 -0.41
N PRO A 450 -21.61 23.72 0.00
CA PRO A 450 -20.94 22.59 -0.64
C PRO A 450 -21.74 21.29 -0.50
N SER A 451 -21.28 20.21 -1.15
CA SER A 451 -21.91 18.89 -0.95
C SER A 451 -21.41 18.35 0.38
N GLY A 452 -22.30 18.25 1.38
CA GLY A 452 -21.91 17.83 2.72
C GLY A 452 -21.35 18.97 3.58
N TRP A 453 -20.54 18.61 4.57
CA TRP A 453 -19.96 19.50 5.58
C TRP A 453 -18.55 20.02 5.23
N ASP A 454 -17.98 19.68 4.07
CA ASP A 454 -16.78 20.29 3.43
C ASP A 454 -15.67 20.72 4.41
N GLY A 455 -15.20 19.78 5.23
CA GLY A 455 -14.14 19.99 6.22
C GLY A 455 -14.62 20.21 7.65
N ALA A 456 -15.89 20.56 7.86
CA ALA A 456 -16.51 20.59 9.18
C ALA A 456 -16.85 19.17 9.67
N SER A 457 -16.81 18.98 10.98
CA SER A 457 -17.02 17.68 11.62
C SER A 457 -17.73 17.82 12.96
N LEU A 458 -18.36 16.73 13.38
CA LEU A 458 -18.98 16.58 14.68
C LEU A 458 -18.23 15.52 15.49
N HIS A 459 -17.69 15.92 16.63
CA HIS A 459 -16.97 15.04 17.53
C HIS A 459 -17.81 14.79 18.77
N VAL A 460 -17.97 13.53 19.15
CA VAL A 460 -18.80 13.12 20.27
C VAL A 460 -17.92 12.49 21.33
N LEU A 461 -17.92 13.08 22.52
CA LEU A 461 -17.13 12.61 23.64
C LEU A 461 -18.02 12.11 24.76
N VAL A 462 -17.71 10.92 25.27
CA VAL A 462 -18.31 10.31 26.46
C VAL A 462 -17.26 10.27 27.57
N ASP A 463 -17.53 10.98 28.66
CA ASP A 463 -16.59 11.18 29.78
C ASP A 463 -15.23 11.73 29.33
N GLY A 464 -15.23 12.57 28.29
CA GLY A 464 -14.03 13.12 27.68
C GLY A 464 -13.22 12.14 26.83
N ASN A 465 -13.76 10.97 26.47
CA ASN A 465 -13.21 10.10 25.44
C ASN A 465 -14.03 10.25 24.17
N GLU A 466 -13.38 10.50 23.04
CA GLU A 466 -14.06 10.53 21.74
C GLU A 466 -14.57 9.14 21.37
N VAL A 467 -15.86 9.03 21.09
CA VAL A 467 -16.55 7.78 20.71
C VAL A 467 -17.09 7.81 19.29
N ALA A 468 -17.24 8.99 18.69
CA ALA A 468 -17.63 9.17 17.29
C ALA A 468 -17.05 10.48 16.75
N SER A 469 -16.73 10.48 15.46
CA SER A 469 -16.16 11.60 14.72
C SER A 469 -16.71 11.54 13.31
N GLU A 470 -17.66 12.41 13.00
CA GLU A 470 -18.48 12.28 11.80
C GLU A 470 -18.43 13.55 10.96
N THR A 471 -18.42 13.38 9.63
CA THR A 471 -18.56 14.47 8.66
C THR A 471 -19.57 14.05 7.59
N MET A 472 -20.45 14.96 7.19
CA MET A 472 -21.38 14.68 6.10
C MET A 472 -20.69 14.84 4.76
N LEU A 473 -20.84 13.86 3.86
CA LEU A 473 -20.32 13.95 2.50
C LEU A 473 -21.34 14.51 1.51
N ASN A 474 -22.62 14.48 1.87
CA ASN A 474 -23.72 14.82 0.97
C ASN A 474 -24.71 15.82 1.58
N ILE A 475 -25.50 16.46 0.72
CA ILE A 475 -26.64 17.30 1.15
C ILE A 475 -27.75 16.37 1.63
N GLY A 476 -28.41 16.71 2.75
CA GLY A 476 -29.49 15.92 3.30
C GLY A 476 -29.39 15.82 4.82
N SER A 477 -29.68 14.64 5.34
CA SER A 477 -29.54 14.33 6.75
C SER A 477 -28.91 12.95 6.88
N GLU A 478 -28.04 12.79 7.87
CA GLU A 478 -27.35 11.54 8.21
C GLU A 478 -27.48 11.34 9.72
N SER A 479 -27.66 10.10 10.17
CA SER A 479 -27.83 9.79 11.59
C SER A 479 -26.96 8.64 12.02
N PHE A 480 -26.39 8.75 13.21
CA PHE A 480 -25.65 7.69 13.87
C PHE A 480 -26.08 7.59 15.34
N PHE A 481 -25.65 6.50 15.99
CA PHE A 481 -26.07 6.18 17.35
C PHE A 481 -24.86 6.05 18.27
N ILE A 482 -24.98 6.64 19.46
CA ILE A 482 -24.02 6.42 20.55
C ILE A 482 -24.69 5.62 21.66
N PRO A 483 -24.12 4.49 22.11
CA PRO A 483 -24.57 3.85 23.34
C PRO A 483 -24.22 4.77 24.51
N VAL A 484 -25.15 4.92 25.44
CA VAL A 484 -24.96 5.78 26.60
C VAL A 484 -25.33 5.04 27.90
N ASP A 485 -24.55 5.28 28.94
CA ASP A 485 -24.71 4.73 30.27
C ASP A 485 -25.21 5.78 31.27
N ILE A 486 -25.77 5.30 32.39
CA ILE A 486 -26.18 6.17 33.49
C ILE A 486 -24.96 6.84 34.13
N GLY A 487 -24.99 8.17 34.20
CA GLY A 487 -23.90 8.99 34.75
C GLY A 487 -22.79 9.32 33.76
N ASP A 488 -22.94 8.94 32.49
CA ASP A 488 -22.06 9.43 31.43
C ASP A 488 -22.24 10.94 31.24
N ARG A 489 -21.14 11.63 30.93
CA ARG A 489 -21.18 13.00 30.42
C ARG A 489 -20.94 13.01 28.91
N ILE A 490 -21.89 13.53 28.16
CA ILE A 490 -21.84 13.65 26.70
C ILE A 490 -21.52 15.09 26.31
N ASP A 491 -20.39 15.27 25.62
CA ASP A 491 -19.98 16.52 25.01
C ASP A 491 -20.01 16.33 23.48
N VAL A 492 -20.70 17.21 22.75
CA VAL A 492 -20.74 17.20 21.29
C VAL A 492 -20.12 18.49 20.76
N VAL A 493 -18.96 18.34 20.13
CA VAL A 493 -18.12 19.43 19.67
C VAL A 493 -18.25 19.55 18.16
N TYR A 494 -18.82 20.66 17.71
CA TYR A 494 -18.80 21.05 16.32
C TYR A 494 -17.46 21.71 16.00
N ASN A 495 -16.74 21.15 15.03
CA ASN A 495 -15.54 21.76 14.48
C ASN A 495 -15.88 22.39 13.13
N GLU A 496 -15.54 23.67 12.99
CA GLU A 496 -15.91 24.48 11.82
C GLU A 496 -14.73 24.60 10.86
N ASP A 497 -14.96 24.35 9.57
CA ASP A 497 -14.00 24.61 8.47
C ASP A 497 -14.59 25.53 7.38
N GLY A 498 -15.64 26.28 7.74
CA GLY A 498 -16.40 27.18 6.88
C GLY A 498 -17.78 26.63 6.46
N TRP A 499 -18.65 27.52 5.97
CA TRP A 499 -20.03 27.23 5.54
C TRP A 499 -21.05 26.81 6.63
N GLY A 500 -20.71 26.94 7.92
CA GLY A 500 -21.55 26.50 9.04
C GLY A 500 -23.00 26.98 9.00
N GLN A 501 -23.28 28.16 8.44
CA GLN A 501 -24.65 28.66 8.17
C GLN A 501 -25.60 27.71 7.39
N TYR A 502 -25.08 26.64 6.77
CA TYR A 502 -25.87 25.61 6.09
C TYR A 502 -25.91 24.26 6.83
N HIS A 503 -25.19 24.14 7.94
CA HIS A 503 -25.06 22.92 8.72
C HIS A 503 -25.94 23.03 9.97
N ASP A 504 -26.44 21.90 10.44
CA ASP A 504 -27.17 21.80 11.70
C ASP A 504 -27.08 20.37 12.23
N TYR A 505 -27.19 20.18 13.54
CA TYR A 505 -27.33 18.85 14.12
C TYR A 505 -28.34 18.86 15.27
N SER A 506 -28.89 17.68 15.54
CA SER A 506 -29.76 17.44 16.67
C SER A 506 -29.39 16.15 17.37
N ILE A 507 -29.67 16.10 18.67
CA ILE A 507 -29.43 14.95 19.54
C ILE A 507 -30.77 14.54 20.10
N ALA A 508 -31.14 13.28 19.94
CA ALA A 508 -32.34 12.69 20.50
C ALA A 508 -32.01 11.56 21.47
N ASP A 509 -32.78 11.49 22.57
CA ASP A 509 -32.68 10.40 23.54
C ASP A 509 -33.18 9.06 22.95
N SER A 510 -33.09 8.00 23.75
CA SER A 510 -33.51 6.65 23.34
C SER A 510 -35.03 6.49 23.12
N ASP A 511 -35.83 7.45 23.57
CA ASP A 511 -37.28 7.54 23.31
C ASP A 511 -37.59 8.40 22.06
N GLY A 512 -36.57 8.98 21.43
CA GLY A 512 -36.67 9.84 20.25
C GLY A 512 -37.05 11.29 20.57
N ASN A 513 -36.93 11.74 21.82
CA ASN A 513 -37.12 13.15 22.17
C ASN A 513 -35.83 13.92 21.90
N VAL A 514 -35.93 15.03 21.17
CA VAL A 514 -34.78 15.92 20.93
C VAL A 514 -34.37 16.59 22.24
N VAL A 515 -33.17 16.30 22.71
CA VAL A 515 -32.55 16.89 23.92
C VAL A 515 -31.72 18.12 23.58
N PHE A 516 -31.24 18.22 22.34
CA PHE A 516 -30.51 19.38 21.83
C PHE A 516 -30.68 19.53 20.32
N SER A 517 -30.73 20.78 19.84
CA SER A 517 -30.65 21.13 18.41
C SER A 517 -29.87 22.43 18.27
N SER A 518 -28.94 22.48 17.32
CA SER A 518 -28.18 23.71 17.08
C SER A 518 -29.02 24.83 16.43
N ASP A 519 -30.06 24.52 15.64
CA ASP A 519 -30.96 25.53 15.03
C ASP A 519 -31.75 26.35 16.08
N ASP A 520 -32.08 25.78 17.24
CA ASP A 520 -32.82 26.48 18.30
C ASP A 520 -31.95 27.46 19.13
N SER A 521 -30.63 27.40 18.96
CA SER A 521 -29.65 28.14 19.78
C SER A 521 -29.18 29.48 19.16
N GLY A 522 -29.56 29.77 17.92
CA GLY A 522 -29.14 30.96 17.16
C GLY A 522 -30.23 31.48 16.22
N ALA A 523 -30.02 32.66 15.62
CA ALA A 523 -30.95 33.13 14.59
C ALA A 523 -30.75 32.30 13.30
N PRO A 524 -31.76 32.18 12.42
CA PRO A 524 -31.62 31.42 11.17
C PRO A 524 -30.42 31.93 10.35
N GLY A 525 -29.39 31.09 10.19
CA GLY A 525 -28.15 31.38 9.45
C GLY A 525 -26.88 31.60 10.28
N ASP A 526 -26.89 31.30 11.59
CA ASP A 526 -25.69 31.22 12.44
C ASP A 526 -25.08 29.80 12.37
N ASP A 527 -23.77 29.67 12.58
CA ASP A 527 -23.06 28.38 12.56
C ASP A 527 -23.47 27.49 13.76
N PRO A 528 -23.48 26.14 13.61
CA PRO A 528 -23.78 25.24 14.72
C PRO A 528 -22.91 25.51 15.94
N CYS A 529 -23.52 25.49 17.12
CA CYS A 529 -22.78 25.58 18.37
C CYS A 529 -22.50 24.20 18.95
N SER A 530 -21.38 24.06 19.67
CA SER A 530 -21.09 22.88 20.47
C SER A 530 -21.94 22.85 21.73
N VAL A 531 -22.31 21.65 22.19
CA VAL A 531 -23.03 21.43 23.44
C VAL A 531 -22.21 20.57 24.40
N TYR A 532 -22.15 20.95 25.66
CA TYR A 532 -21.34 20.31 26.70
C TYR A 532 -22.18 19.92 27.91
N GLY A 533 -21.83 18.79 28.53
CA GLY A 533 -22.40 18.33 29.79
C GLY A 533 -23.79 17.71 29.69
N LEU A 534 -24.17 17.14 28.54
CA LEU A 534 -25.44 16.41 28.45
C LEU A 534 -25.35 15.10 29.23
N GLU A 535 -26.37 14.77 30.01
CA GLU A 535 -26.40 13.57 30.84
C GLU A 535 -27.53 12.63 30.41
N PRO A 536 -27.24 11.36 30.10
CA PRO A 536 -28.26 10.36 29.83
C PRO A 536 -29.01 9.92 31.09
N CYS A 537 -30.29 9.57 30.93
CA CYS A 537 -31.13 8.92 31.95
C CYS A 537 -31.50 9.68 33.24
N GLU A 538 -30.93 10.84 33.53
CA GLU A 538 -31.36 11.58 34.72
C GLU A 538 -32.72 12.25 34.48
N ASP A 539 -33.61 12.20 35.48
CA ASP A 539 -34.83 13.00 35.51
C ASP A 539 -34.40 14.48 35.65
N MET A 540 -34.08 15.13 34.53
CA MET A 540 -33.71 16.54 34.32
C MET A 540 -33.80 17.40 35.59
N SER A 541 -32.82 17.24 36.49
CA SER A 541 -32.60 18.17 37.60
C SER A 541 -31.82 19.40 37.13
N SER A 542 -31.40 19.39 35.86
CA SER A 542 -30.89 20.56 35.17
C SER A 542 -32.00 21.57 34.91
N CYS A 543 -31.68 22.85 35.08
CA CYS A 543 -32.63 23.93 34.82
C CYS A 543 -32.65 24.34 33.33
N GLY A 544 -31.86 23.65 32.49
CA GLY A 544 -31.73 23.87 31.05
C GLY A 544 -30.28 24.15 30.63
N LEU A 545 -30.11 24.46 29.35
CA LEU A 545 -28.82 24.85 28.79
C LEU A 545 -28.58 26.35 28.98
N MET A 546 -27.40 26.73 29.47
CA MET A 546 -26.92 28.11 29.47
C MET A 546 -26.12 28.40 28.20
N GLU A 547 -26.13 29.66 27.78
CA GLU A 547 -25.35 30.16 26.65
C GLU A 547 -24.06 30.81 27.16
N VAL A 548 -22.90 30.29 26.75
CA VAL A 548 -21.59 30.90 27.03
C VAL A 548 -21.01 31.41 25.72
N THR A 549 -20.90 32.74 25.58
CA THR A 549 -20.26 33.35 24.40
C THR A 549 -18.85 33.80 24.76
N PHE A 550 -17.88 33.32 24.00
CA PHE A 550 -16.49 33.73 24.07
C PHE A 550 -16.21 34.77 23.00
N PHE A 551 -15.40 35.77 23.32
CA PHE A 551 -15.03 36.87 22.44
C PHE A 551 -13.51 36.98 22.32
N ASP A 552 -13.06 37.44 21.17
CA ASP A 552 -11.69 37.91 20.96
C ASP A 552 -11.67 39.15 20.06
N GLY A 553 -11.00 40.20 20.51
CA GLY A 553 -10.94 41.48 19.82
C GLY A 553 -10.13 41.48 18.52
N ASP A 554 -9.18 40.53 18.37
CA ASP A 554 -8.26 40.44 17.24
C ASP A 554 -8.59 39.30 16.27
N GLY A 555 -9.58 38.46 16.59
CA GLY A 555 -10.04 37.32 15.79
C GLY A 555 -9.18 36.07 15.90
N TYR A 556 -8.22 36.01 16.84
CA TYR A 556 -7.45 34.80 17.12
C TYR A 556 -8.22 33.80 17.99
N GLY A 557 -9.32 34.24 18.62
CA GLY A 557 -10.15 33.46 19.53
C GLY A 557 -9.41 33.02 20.81
N TRP A 558 -9.94 32.00 21.49
CA TRP A 558 -9.42 31.47 22.76
C TRP A 558 -8.36 30.37 22.58
N TYR A 559 -7.33 30.62 21.77
CA TYR A 559 -6.30 29.62 21.44
C TYR A 559 -5.65 28.97 22.67
N ALA A 560 -5.78 27.64 22.79
CA ALA A 560 -5.32 26.82 23.91
C ALA A 560 -5.83 27.29 25.29
N GLY A 561 -7.01 27.91 25.30
CA GLY A 561 -7.75 28.33 26.48
C GLY A 561 -9.10 27.61 26.60
N GLY A 562 -9.92 28.03 27.54
CA GLY A 562 -11.22 27.41 27.79
C GLY A 562 -11.86 27.86 29.09
N MET A 563 -12.86 27.11 29.54
CA MET A 563 -13.58 27.39 30.79
C MET A 563 -14.03 26.07 31.43
N ALA A 564 -13.79 25.94 32.73
CA ALA A 564 -14.32 24.86 33.54
C ALA A 564 -15.47 25.38 34.40
N PHE A 565 -16.52 24.56 34.54
CA PHE A 565 -17.73 24.89 35.27
C PHE A 565 -17.83 23.98 36.49
N TYR A 566 -17.90 24.56 37.68
CA TYR A 566 -18.02 23.80 38.92
C TYR A 566 -19.31 24.12 39.64
N SER A 567 -19.95 23.09 40.20
CA SER A 567 -21.02 23.22 41.18
C SER A 567 -20.55 22.73 42.56
N ASP A 568 -21.45 22.72 43.54
CA ASP A 568 -21.25 22.06 44.84
C ASP A 568 -20.91 20.56 44.71
N GLU A 569 -21.28 19.91 43.60
CA GLU A 569 -21.04 18.49 43.35
C GLU A 569 -19.68 18.21 42.69
N GLY A 570 -19.05 19.21 42.05
CA GLY A 570 -17.73 19.09 41.47
C GLY A 570 -17.59 19.78 40.12
N LEU A 571 -16.81 19.18 39.21
CA LEU A 571 -16.68 19.68 37.84
C LEU A 571 -17.85 19.13 37.04
N GLU A 572 -18.65 20.05 36.53
CA GLU A 572 -19.85 19.74 35.79
C GLU A 572 -19.56 19.59 34.29
N SER A 573 -18.83 20.54 33.75
CA SER A 573 -18.48 20.56 32.33
C SER A 573 -17.20 21.36 32.12
N GLN A 574 -16.62 21.19 30.94
CA GLN A 574 -15.43 21.93 30.55
C GLN A 574 -15.49 22.23 29.06
N ILE A 575 -15.42 23.50 28.72
CA ILE A 575 -15.20 23.96 27.36
C ILE A 575 -13.69 24.11 27.18
N PHE A 576 -13.18 23.53 26.11
CA PHE A 576 -11.81 23.74 25.69
C PHE A 576 -11.79 24.08 24.20
N PHE A 577 -10.95 25.04 23.86
CA PHE A 577 -10.67 25.40 22.49
C PHE A 577 -9.27 24.92 22.19
N ASN A 578 -9.09 24.22 21.05
CA ASN A 578 -7.84 23.63 20.54
C ASN A 578 -7.67 22.09 20.70
N PRO A 579 -8.71 21.27 20.41
CA PRO A 579 -8.52 19.83 20.26
C PRO A 579 -7.62 19.51 19.05
N ASP A 580 -6.91 18.39 19.14
CA ASP A 580 -6.15 17.72 18.07
C ASP A 580 -6.90 16.40 17.84
N PHE A 581 -7.87 16.42 16.93
CA PHE A 581 -8.78 15.31 16.68
C PHE A 581 -8.16 14.27 15.75
N ASP A 582 -7.30 14.68 14.82
CA ASP A 582 -6.65 13.77 13.87
C ASP A 582 -5.35 13.15 14.41
N GLY A 583 -4.85 13.64 15.55
CA GLY A 583 -3.68 13.10 16.23
C GLY A 583 -2.38 13.39 15.50
N ASP A 584 -2.36 14.35 14.56
CA ASP A 584 -1.19 14.71 13.77
C ASP A 584 -0.17 15.56 14.57
N GLY A 585 -0.56 16.00 15.76
CA GLY A 585 0.24 16.81 16.68
C GLY A 585 0.17 18.32 16.41
N TYR A 586 -0.65 18.74 15.46
CA TYR A 586 -1.14 20.10 15.26
C TYR A 586 -2.56 20.20 15.84
N PHE A 587 -3.10 21.41 15.87
CA PHE A 587 -4.40 21.63 16.48
C PHE A 587 -5.41 22.03 15.42
N ASP A 588 -6.61 21.46 15.49
CA ASP A 588 -7.72 21.70 14.56
C ASP A 588 -8.48 22.99 14.91
N TYR A 589 -7.72 24.03 15.24
CA TYR A 589 -8.24 25.27 15.78
C TYR A 589 -8.36 26.34 14.72
N ASP A 590 -9.59 26.78 14.44
CA ASP A 590 -9.84 28.03 13.72
C ASP A 590 -10.12 29.21 14.67
N GLY A 591 -9.52 30.35 14.35
CA GLY A 591 -9.67 31.59 15.10
C GLY A 591 -11.04 32.21 14.91
N PHE A 592 -11.60 32.80 15.96
CA PHE A 592 -12.92 33.43 15.92
C PHE A 592 -12.94 34.78 16.62
N SER A 593 -13.86 35.65 16.20
CA SER A 593 -14.16 36.91 16.92
C SER A 593 -15.21 36.71 18.02
N SER A 594 -16.15 35.80 17.80
CA SER A 594 -17.08 35.31 18.80
C SER A 594 -17.43 33.85 18.52
N ARG A 595 -17.55 33.03 19.57
CA ARG A 595 -18.04 31.66 19.46
C ARG A 595 -18.92 31.34 20.67
N THR A 596 -20.04 30.68 20.41
CA THR A 596 -21.01 30.30 21.44
C THR A 596 -20.92 28.80 21.69
N ALA A 597 -21.05 28.41 22.95
CA ALA A 597 -21.23 27.04 23.37
C ALA A 597 -22.42 26.94 24.33
N MET A 598 -23.15 25.83 24.22
CA MET A 598 -24.26 25.52 25.09
C MET A 598 -23.77 24.58 26.19
N VAL A 599 -24.14 24.85 27.43
CA VAL A 599 -23.67 24.08 28.58
C VAL A 599 -24.84 23.73 29.45
N ASN A 600 -24.99 22.44 29.80
CA ASN A 600 -26.00 22.01 30.75
C ASN A 600 -25.69 22.54 32.17
N VAL A 601 -26.71 22.97 32.92
CA VAL A 601 -26.55 23.57 34.26
C VAL A 601 -27.59 23.08 35.24
N TRP A 602 -27.15 22.90 36.49
CA TRP A 602 -27.95 22.42 37.63
C TRP A 602 -28.34 23.56 38.56
N GLU A 603 -29.41 23.32 39.34
CA GLU A 603 -29.86 24.27 40.37
C GLU A 603 -28.76 24.52 41.41
N GLY A 604 -28.28 25.76 41.51
CA GLY A 604 -27.28 26.13 42.53
C GLY A 604 -26.42 27.32 42.14
N GLU A 605 -25.34 27.48 42.92
CA GLU A 605 -24.24 28.37 42.62
C GLU A 605 -23.23 27.65 41.71
N VAL A 606 -22.78 28.32 40.65
CA VAL A 606 -21.82 27.80 39.67
C VAL A 606 -20.59 28.70 39.63
N ASP A 607 -19.42 28.08 39.66
CA ASP A 607 -18.13 28.71 39.47
C ASP A 607 -17.67 28.56 38.01
N PHE A 608 -17.45 29.68 37.35
CA PHE A 608 -16.87 29.81 36.02
C PHE A 608 -15.37 30.06 36.14
N VAL A 609 -14.57 29.02 35.93
CA VAL A 609 -13.11 29.05 36.06
C VAL A 609 -12.47 29.17 34.69
N VAL A 610 -11.90 30.33 34.40
CA VAL A 610 -11.19 30.62 33.14
C VAL A 610 -9.90 29.83 33.06
N ILE A 611 -9.76 29.11 31.95
CA ILE A 611 -8.50 28.52 31.50
C ILE A 611 -7.87 29.52 30.53
N MET A 612 -6.84 30.22 30.99
CA MET A 612 -6.23 31.34 30.27
C MET A 612 -5.76 30.96 28.86
N PRO A 613 -6.18 31.69 27.81
CA PRO A 613 -5.63 31.57 26.46
C PRO A 613 -4.13 31.84 26.43
N VAL A 614 -3.41 31.21 25.50
CA VAL A 614 -1.94 31.32 25.40
C VAL A 614 -1.51 32.53 24.57
N ALA A 615 -2.32 32.90 23.58
CA ALA A 615 -2.09 34.03 22.69
C ALA A 615 -3.09 35.14 22.99
N TYR A 616 -2.62 36.39 23.06
CA TYR A 616 -3.45 37.60 23.14
C TYR A 616 -4.58 37.55 24.20
N ALA A 617 -4.34 36.90 25.34
CA ALA A 617 -5.36 36.71 26.37
C ALA A 617 -5.98 38.01 26.91
N ASP A 618 -5.32 39.15 26.73
CA ASP A 618 -5.86 40.47 27.07
C ASP A 618 -6.89 41.00 26.06
N GLN A 619 -7.05 40.34 24.91
CA GLN A 619 -8.10 40.61 23.91
C GLN A 619 -9.29 39.65 24.06
N CYS A 620 -9.18 38.65 24.93
CA CYS A 620 -10.20 37.64 25.16
C CYS A 620 -11.17 38.07 26.26
N GLY A 621 -12.43 37.71 26.09
CA GLY A 621 -13.50 37.92 27.07
C GLY A 621 -14.62 36.90 26.92
N TYR A 622 -15.58 36.91 27.83
CA TYR A 622 -16.74 36.02 27.79
C TYR A 622 -17.98 36.67 28.41
N GLN A 623 -19.14 36.12 28.06
CA GLN A 623 -20.41 36.39 28.72
C GLN A 623 -21.16 35.08 28.95
N VAL A 624 -22.03 35.08 29.95
CA VAL A 624 -22.90 33.94 30.24
C VAL A 624 -24.33 34.43 30.34
N LYS A 625 -25.24 33.78 29.60
CA LYS A 625 -26.69 33.92 29.78
C LYS A 625 -27.26 32.64 30.34
N ASN A 626 -28.19 32.77 31.29
CA ASN A 626 -28.89 31.63 31.86
C ASN A 626 -29.88 30.99 30.84
N PRO A 627 -30.52 29.86 31.19
CA PRO A 627 -31.51 29.21 30.30
C PRO A 627 -32.73 30.09 29.94
N ASP A 628 -33.04 31.11 30.74
CA ASP A 628 -34.10 32.10 30.43
C ASP A 628 -33.63 33.20 29.46
N GLY A 629 -32.34 33.22 29.09
CA GLY A 629 -31.70 34.20 28.22
C GLY A 629 -31.22 35.48 28.93
N ASP A 630 -31.27 35.54 30.27
CA ASP A 630 -30.80 36.67 31.07
C ASP A 630 -29.28 36.63 31.23
N LEU A 631 -28.60 37.77 30.99
CA LEU A 631 -27.15 37.94 31.18
C LEU A 631 -26.77 37.90 32.67
N VAL A 632 -26.00 36.89 33.07
CA VAL A 632 -25.57 36.67 34.47
C VAL A 632 -24.10 37.00 34.73
N VAL A 633 -23.22 36.82 33.73
CA VAL A 633 -21.79 37.18 33.80
C VAL A 633 -21.41 37.99 32.57
N GLU A 634 -20.63 39.05 32.75
CA GLU A 634 -20.07 39.85 31.66
C GLU A 634 -18.61 40.21 31.97
N ASP A 635 -17.69 39.72 31.13
CA ASP A 635 -16.27 40.06 31.13
C ASP A 635 -15.76 40.24 29.69
N ASN A 636 -15.98 41.43 29.12
CA ASN A 636 -15.65 41.78 27.73
C ASN A 636 -14.67 42.96 27.62
N VAL A 637 -13.89 43.21 28.68
CA VAL A 637 -13.03 44.40 28.76
C VAL A 637 -11.69 44.16 28.07
N LEU A 638 -11.55 44.67 26.86
CA LEU A 638 -10.28 44.62 26.12
C LEU A 638 -9.13 45.30 26.87
N GLY A 639 -7.96 44.67 26.85
CA GLY A 639 -6.75 45.05 27.58
C GLY A 639 -6.69 44.52 29.02
N GLN A 640 -7.61 43.64 29.42
CA GLN A 640 -7.62 42.94 30.70
C GLN A 640 -7.69 41.44 30.45
N LEU A 641 -7.03 40.67 31.32
CA LEU A 641 -7.10 39.22 31.25
C LEU A 641 -8.48 38.77 31.78
N PRO A 642 -9.16 37.80 31.12
CA PRO A 642 -10.44 37.29 31.57
C PRO A 642 -10.32 36.67 32.96
N GLY A 643 -11.25 37.01 33.85
CA GLY A 643 -11.28 36.57 35.24
C GLY A 643 -12.22 35.41 35.49
N ASN A 644 -12.13 34.79 36.67
CA ASN A 644 -13.10 33.79 37.11
C ASN A 644 -14.36 34.47 37.68
N ALA A 645 -15.54 33.94 37.39
CA ALA A 645 -16.78 34.35 38.06
C ALA A 645 -17.24 33.25 39.01
N LEU A 646 -17.29 33.53 40.30
CA LEU A 646 -17.53 32.54 41.34
C LEU A 646 -18.89 32.74 42.00
N ASN A 647 -19.50 31.65 42.48
CA ASN A 647 -20.76 31.58 43.20
C ASN A 647 -21.92 32.26 42.44
N VAL A 648 -22.01 32.03 41.13
CA VAL A 648 -23.01 32.65 40.28
C VAL A 648 -24.27 31.78 40.27
N VAL A 649 -25.40 32.36 40.63
CA VAL A 649 -26.69 31.66 40.62
C VAL A 649 -27.30 31.73 39.22
N VAL A 650 -27.42 30.59 38.54
CA VAL A 650 -27.87 30.51 37.13
C VAL A 650 -29.36 30.11 37.02
N CYS A 651 -29.90 29.35 37.97
CA CYS A 651 -31.23 28.75 37.89
C CYS A 651 -32.35 29.45 38.70
N GLU A 652 -32.12 30.62 39.30
CA GLU A 652 -33.16 31.34 40.04
C GLU A 652 -33.71 32.56 39.28
N PRO A 653 -35.04 32.70 39.13
CA PRO A 653 -35.62 33.89 38.51
C PRO A 653 -35.61 35.06 39.51
N LYS A 654 -34.55 35.90 39.50
CA LYS A 654 -34.57 37.26 40.10
C LYS A 654 -33.38 38.17 39.74
N THR A 655 -33.74 39.33 39.18
CA THR A 655 -33.03 40.63 39.20
C THR A 655 -31.51 40.60 38.99
N SER A 656 -31.09 40.53 37.73
CA SER A 656 -30.10 41.41 37.08
C SER A 656 -28.95 41.91 37.99
N ALA A 657 -28.26 41.00 38.68
CA ALA A 657 -26.99 41.30 39.30
C ALA A 657 -25.92 40.66 38.43
N THR A 658 -25.56 41.35 37.34
CA THR A 658 -24.45 40.94 36.49
C THR A 658 -23.16 41.02 37.29
N THR A 659 -22.51 39.88 37.51
CA THR A 659 -21.18 39.83 38.14
C THR A 659 -20.19 40.49 37.19
N ASN A 660 -19.80 41.72 37.50
CA ASN A 660 -18.76 42.45 36.78
C ASN A 660 -17.41 42.18 37.45
N LEU A 661 -16.51 41.50 36.73
CA LEU A 661 -15.21 41.14 37.24
C LEU A 661 -14.27 42.35 37.24
N GLY A 662 -14.12 42.99 38.41
CA GLY A 662 -13.24 44.13 38.63
C GLY A 662 -12.25 43.90 39.77
N THR A 663 -10.99 43.61 39.42
CA THR A 663 -9.80 43.47 40.29
C THR A 663 -10.01 42.74 41.63
N GLU A 664 -9.90 41.40 41.63
CA GLU A 664 -9.75 40.60 42.84
C GLU A 664 -8.46 39.75 42.85
N ARG A 665 -7.94 39.57 44.07
CA ARG A 665 -6.72 38.86 44.54
C ARG A 665 -5.41 39.07 43.73
N ALA A 666 -4.30 39.31 44.44
CA ALA A 666 -2.99 39.27 43.81
C ALA A 666 -2.72 37.84 43.29
N PRO A 667 -2.30 37.66 42.03
CA PRO A 667 -2.19 36.33 41.42
C PRO A 667 -1.21 35.47 42.20
N LEU A 668 -1.56 34.21 42.48
CA LEU A 668 -0.55 33.25 42.89
C LEU A 668 0.47 33.06 41.77
N LEU A 669 1.69 32.68 42.15
CA LEU A 669 2.78 32.36 41.24
C LEU A 669 3.11 30.88 41.36
N LEU A 670 3.07 30.18 40.22
CA LEU A 670 3.56 28.81 40.12
C LEU A 670 5.07 28.84 39.86
N HIS A 671 5.84 28.25 40.78
CA HIS A 671 7.29 28.15 40.69
C HIS A 671 7.72 26.70 40.44
N PRO A 672 8.12 26.35 39.20
CA PRO A 672 8.60 25.01 38.90
C PRO A 672 9.96 24.74 39.55
N ASN A 673 10.19 23.49 39.94
CA ASN A 673 11.44 22.95 40.48
C ASN A 673 11.85 21.71 39.65
N PRO A 674 12.48 21.91 38.48
CA PRO A 674 12.81 20.83 37.56
C PRO A 674 13.69 19.73 38.20
N THR A 675 14.63 20.12 39.06
CA THR A 675 15.55 19.18 39.74
C THR A 675 14.86 18.14 40.61
N ALA A 676 13.68 18.47 41.15
CA ALA A 676 12.92 17.57 42.02
C ALA A 676 11.55 17.19 41.43
N ALA A 677 11.38 17.37 40.11
CA ALA A 677 10.15 17.11 39.38
C ALA A 677 8.90 17.53 40.16
N SER A 678 8.86 18.79 40.59
CA SER A 678 7.78 19.35 41.41
C SER A 678 7.59 20.84 41.11
N PHE A 679 6.49 21.42 41.55
CA PHE A 679 6.31 22.87 41.59
C PHE A 679 5.80 23.33 42.96
N ARG A 680 5.90 24.63 43.23
CA ARG A 680 5.37 25.27 44.44
C ARG A 680 4.48 26.44 44.06
N LEU A 681 3.43 26.62 44.82
CA LEU A 681 2.59 27.79 44.74
C LEU A 681 3.13 28.87 45.70
N GLN A 682 3.15 30.13 45.28
CA GLN A 682 3.51 31.29 46.11
C GLN A 682 2.41 32.34 46.02
N GLY A 683 2.20 33.13 47.08
CA GLY A 683 1.15 34.15 47.16
C GLY A 683 0.16 33.97 48.32
N PHE A 684 0.29 32.88 49.09
CA PHE A 684 -0.56 32.58 50.25
C PHE A 684 -0.38 33.54 51.43
N GLN A 685 -1.48 33.84 52.13
CA GLN A 685 -1.44 34.53 53.44
C GLN A 685 -1.34 33.49 54.58
N GLY A 686 -0.17 32.87 54.77
CA GLY A 686 0.09 31.96 55.89
C GLY A 686 0.02 30.46 55.54
N GLN A 687 -0.81 29.70 56.26
CA GLN A 687 -1.02 28.24 56.07
C GLN A 687 -2.42 27.98 55.48
N GLU A 688 -2.78 28.72 54.44
CA GLU A 688 -4.01 28.51 53.69
C GLU A 688 -3.99 27.11 53.06
N SER A 689 -5.09 26.38 53.20
CA SER A 689 -5.30 25.09 52.54
C SER A 689 -5.65 25.30 51.08
N TRP A 690 -5.15 24.40 50.24
CA TRP A 690 -5.44 24.37 48.82
C TRP A 690 -5.57 22.95 48.33
N GLU A 691 -6.25 22.82 47.20
CA GLU A 691 -6.35 21.61 46.38
C GLU A 691 -5.86 21.92 44.98
N VAL A 692 -5.03 21.04 44.43
CA VAL A 692 -4.41 21.15 43.12
C VAL A 692 -4.88 19.99 42.26
N GLN A 693 -5.49 20.29 41.14
CA GLN A 693 -5.85 19.35 40.09
C GLN A 693 -4.97 19.61 38.86
N LEU A 694 -4.30 18.60 38.33
CA LEU A 694 -3.67 18.65 37.01
C LEU A 694 -4.58 17.95 36.02
N ILE A 695 -4.85 18.64 34.92
CA ILE A 695 -5.68 18.19 33.82
C ILE A 695 -4.80 18.15 32.57
N GLY A 696 -4.88 17.06 31.80
CA GLY A 696 -4.20 16.93 30.52
C GLY A 696 -4.82 17.84 29.46
N LEU A 697 -4.21 17.90 28.27
CA LEU A 697 -4.81 18.60 27.13
C LEU A 697 -6.05 17.87 26.60
N ASP A 698 -6.17 16.59 26.91
CA ASP A 698 -7.34 15.74 26.68
C ASP A 698 -8.47 15.97 27.70
N GLY A 699 -8.36 16.97 28.57
CA GLY A 699 -9.37 17.27 29.60
C GLY A 699 -9.42 16.25 30.75
N LYS A 700 -8.58 15.20 30.74
CA LYS A 700 -8.59 14.18 31.79
C LYS A 700 -7.85 14.65 33.03
N ARG A 701 -8.39 14.34 34.21
CA ARG A 701 -7.70 14.60 35.50
C ARG A 701 -6.56 13.60 35.69
N ILE A 702 -5.33 14.12 35.71
CA ILE A 702 -4.10 13.33 35.77
C ILE A 702 -3.53 13.27 37.18
N LEU A 703 -3.73 14.33 37.98
CA LEU A 703 -3.25 14.36 39.37
C LEU A 703 -4.17 15.21 40.25
N GLU A 704 -4.45 14.73 41.46
CA GLU A 704 -5.09 15.52 42.52
C GLU A 704 -4.25 15.49 43.80
N ARG A 705 -4.06 16.68 44.38
CA ARG A 705 -3.25 16.88 45.59
C ARG A 705 -3.76 18.05 46.41
N SER A 706 -4.06 17.80 47.67
CA SER A 706 -4.31 18.86 48.65
C SER A 706 -3.05 19.16 49.49
N GLY A 707 -2.91 20.40 49.95
CA GLY A 707 -1.76 20.86 50.73
C GLY A 707 -2.03 22.17 51.46
N VAL A 708 -1.01 22.69 52.16
CA VAL A 708 -1.09 23.99 52.86
C VAL A 708 0.11 24.89 52.57
N GLY A 709 -0.15 26.18 52.35
CA GLY A 709 0.89 27.18 52.08
C GLY A 709 1.80 26.79 50.90
N ALA A 710 3.11 27.03 50.98
CA ALA A 710 4.04 26.77 49.87
C ALA A 710 4.56 25.32 49.78
N GLU A 711 3.75 24.33 50.16
CA GLU A 711 4.08 22.91 50.02
C GLU A 711 4.29 22.52 48.54
N PRO A 712 5.28 21.65 48.23
CA PRO A 712 5.56 21.25 46.85
C PRO A 712 4.60 20.18 46.35
N VAL A 713 4.13 20.34 45.12
CA VAL A 713 3.37 19.33 44.36
C VAL A 713 4.33 18.56 43.48
N SER A 714 4.44 17.23 43.67
CA SER A 714 5.28 16.36 42.84
C SER A 714 4.58 15.97 41.55
N VAL A 715 5.32 16.01 40.44
CA VAL A 715 4.90 15.66 39.07
C VAL A 715 5.82 14.63 38.42
N GLU A 716 6.61 13.91 39.23
CA GLU A 716 7.63 12.96 38.76
C GLU A 716 7.05 11.81 37.91
N GLY A 717 5.83 11.37 38.23
CA GLY A 717 5.16 10.28 37.53
C GLY A 717 4.39 10.67 36.26
N LEU A 718 4.37 11.95 35.89
CA LEU A 718 3.64 12.42 34.71
C LEU A 718 4.48 12.25 33.44
N PRO A 719 3.91 11.96 32.27
CA PRO A 719 4.64 12.00 31.00
C PRO A 719 5.15 13.42 30.69
N SER A 720 6.09 13.56 29.75
CA SER A 720 6.44 14.88 29.23
C SER A 720 5.25 15.41 28.42
N GLY A 721 4.90 16.66 28.63
CA GLY A 721 3.67 17.21 28.07
C GLY A 721 3.21 18.47 28.76
N LEU A 722 2.05 18.92 28.32
CA LEU A 722 1.43 20.13 28.82
C LEU A 722 0.22 19.81 29.70
N TYR A 723 0.13 20.52 30.82
CA TYR A 723 -0.90 20.30 31.83
C TYR A 723 -1.52 21.63 32.26
N HIS A 724 -2.83 21.62 32.47
CA HIS A 724 -3.55 22.66 33.19
C HIS A 724 -3.52 22.34 34.67
N VAL A 725 -3.21 23.32 35.52
CA VAL A 725 -3.16 23.17 36.98
C VAL A 725 -4.25 24.06 37.55
N ILE A 726 -5.30 23.48 38.10
CA ILE A 726 -6.35 24.21 38.81
C ILE A 726 -6.02 24.18 40.30
N VAL A 727 -6.01 25.34 40.94
CA VAL A 727 -5.76 25.48 42.38
C VAL A 727 -7.02 26.02 43.03
N GLN A 728 -7.68 25.22 43.86
CA GLN A 728 -8.82 25.63 44.67
C GLN A 728 -8.38 25.97 46.10
N PHE A 729 -9.02 26.96 46.73
CA PHE A 729 -8.81 27.41 48.10
C PHE A 729 -10.14 27.47 48.84
N GLY A 730 -10.22 26.89 50.04
CA GLY A 730 -11.33 27.12 50.99
C GLY A 730 -12.73 27.09 50.35
N GLU A 731 -13.64 27.97 50.83
CA GLU A 731 -14.99 28.16 50.28
C GLU A 731 -14.93 28.90 48.92
N GLY A 732 -14.57 28.18 47.84
CA GLY A 732 -14.91 28.55 46.45
C GLY A 732 -13.92 29.41 45.65
N GLU A 733 -12.74 29.79 46.17
CA GLU A 733 -11.76 30.52 45.34
C GLU A 733 -10.94 29.53 44.48
N ALA A 734 -10.89 29.72 43.16
CA ALA A 734 -10.05 28.91 42.26
C ALA A 734 -9.11 29.77 41.41
N GLN A 735 -7.91 29.27 41.08
CA GLN A 735 -6.99 29.89 40.13
C GLN A 735 -6.31 28.84 39.24
N GLY A 736 -6.35 29.05 37.93
CA GLY A 736 -5.71 28.19 36.94
C GLY A 736 -4.25 28.59 36.63
N PHE A 737 -3.41 27.60 36.36
CA PHE A 737 -2.04 27.74 35.85
C PHE A 737 -1.77 26.76 34.73
N ARG A 738 -0.67 26.99 34.02
CA ARG A 738 -0.12 26.09 33.02
C ARG A 738 1.19 25.49 33.53
N LEU A 739 1.36 24.18 33.39
CA LEU A 739 2.59 23.46 33.73
C LEU A 739 3.08 22.68 32.50
N VAL A 740 4.30 22.99 32.06
CA VAL A 740 5.01 22.19 31.06
C VAL A 740 5.98 21.26 31.80
N LYS A 741 5.88 19.96 31.53
CA LYS A 741 6.86 18.98 31.97
C LYS A 741 7.69 18.55 30.76
N GLU A 742 8.95 18.95 30.74
CA GLU A 742 9.94 18.51 29.75
C GLU A 742 10.53 17.14 30.11
#